data_AF-A0A4P5VWB4-F1
#
_entry.id   AF-A0A4P5VWB4-F1
#
_cell.length_a   1.000
_cell.length_b   1.000
_cell.length_c   1.000
_cell.angle_alpha   90.00
_cell.angle_beta   90.00
_cell.angle_gamma   90.00
#
_symmetry.space_group_name_H-M   'P 1'
#
loop_
_entity.id
_entity.type
_entity.pdbx_description
1 polymer ?
#
loop_
_entity_poly.entity_id
_entity_poly.type
_entity_poly.pdbx_seq_one_letter_code
_entity_poly.pdbx_strand_id
1 'polypeptide(L)'
;MFGTLLALVSGCTLLSEGDWAQRLDPDHDGVKFPYDCDDRDATVGEEVLVYLDEDRDGHGTEASGTEVAANKCPGTRGWAVERGDCDDANAVMNTDEVEVCDGFDNNCDGEVDDGLLFVAYYLDADGDGFGVNSTIEMVCSPLEGYVTSKGDCDDTDARRGPGFVEVCDGVDNDCDGRIDEGLLVTTARDFDGDGYGDPGLTEELCTVPAGYGEPSDCDDGDPAVYPGAPEDCENGIDEGCRGFDETDTMYPDNDSDGYGVTELGQPACPERPDWSLRDGDCDDNNSAISPGKGEVCPDGIDNDCDGTIDGVDQWQDRDKDGAGDPASFKNACSLSSGWTTNDFDCNDSSSAAPRYVATTGVAGATGTAADPYPTIAAGLTGGSACLVLAPGTYAESLQPTHDVELWGAGELDETVLAGDGGVCAGGDWTACRATLAVSGVDVTLMDLTVQGGTGRGSVTTEPGFEDQFVCGGGVYIDSGSVTMERVVVQAAVLPETETGTTSAGDAYSLTSGGGGLCALGGDVQLTDTVFDGNSAELGGGVYFDGGGSLVARRVAFTENAATQGGAAWLGEGSMRFNQVRAWCNGATAGGGAYFVGSAFANVSFDYADFAWNTAGGDATELWAEAGSVVDLGSVIVVGSTPDIPALDGEGSVRARYSVGSEVAGTTFEQVWYDSTVITTADELFTPSCDGDRTNDSFVLPAGSIAIDAGDVADLDADGSRADAGSNGGPTGAW
;
A
#
# COMPACT_ATOMS: atom_id res chain seq x y z
N MET A 1 79.98 -51.20 -35.87
CA MET A 1 81.26 -51.73 -36.39
C MET A 1 82.15 -50.53 -36.70
N PHE A 2 83.39 -50.54 -36.17
CA PHE A 2 84.62 -49.84 -36.59
C PHE A 2 84.48 -48.60 -37.51
N GLY A 3 85.14 -47.46 -37.28
CA GLY A 3 86.35 -47.13 -36.53
C GLY A 3 86.68 -45.64 -36.86
N THR A 4 87.31 -44.88 -35.96
CA THR A 4 88.75 -44.52 -35.99
C THR A 4 89.25 -44.01 -37.36
N LEU A 5 90.05 -42.96 -37.57
CA LEU A 5 90.76 -41.91 -36.81
C LEU A 5 91.93 -41.49 -37.74
N LEU A 6 92.31 -40.19 -37.76
CA LEU A 6 93.69 -39.67 -38.02
C LEU A 6 94.33 -39.85 -39.43
N ALA A 7 95.27 -39.04 -39.94
CA ALA A 7 96.05 -37.89 -39.45
C ALA A 7 96.82 -37.19 -40.62
N LEU A 8 97.16 -35.89 -40.42
CA LEU A 8 98.44 -35.15 -40.68
C LEU A 8 99.10 -35.19 -42.09
N VAL A 9 99.72 -34.13 -42.68
CA VAL A 9 100.71 -33.13 -42.18
C VAL A 9 100.75 -31.85 -43.08
N SER A 10 101.00 -30.70 -42.44
CA SER A 10 101.43 -29.32 -42.84
C SER A 10 101.75 -28.90 -44.30
N GLY A 11 101.13 -27.79 -44.72
CA GLY A 11 101.57 -26.87 -45.79
C GLY A 11 100.85 -25.50 -45.68
N CYS A 12 101.54 -24.36 -45.83
CA CYS A 12 100.94 -23.02 -45.73
C CYS A 12 101.22 -22.21 -47.01
N THR A 13 100.16 -21.66 -47.63
CA THR A 13 100.17 -20.82 -48.84
C THR A 13 99.64 -19.42 -48.50
N LEU A 14 100.20 -18.35 -49.09
CA LEU A 14 99.77 -16.95 -48.91
C LEU A 14 98.42 -16.67 -49.62
N LEU A 15 97.52 -15.92 -48.97
CA LEU A 15 96.17 -15.52 -49.44
C LEU A 15 96.20 -14.29 -50.37
N SER A 16 95.16 -14.12 -51.20
CA SER A 16 95.07 -13.07 -52.23
C SER A 16 94.32 -11.81 -51.76
N GLU A 17 94.38 -10.69 -52.49
CA GLU A 17 93.65 -9.45 -52.16
C GLU A 17 92.12 -9.63 -52.10
N GLY A 18 91.55 -10.56 -52.86
CA GLY A 18 90.11 -10.87 -52.77
C GLY A 18 89.72 -11.47 -51.42
N ASP A 19 90.63 -12.19 -50.77
CA ASP A 19 90.42 -12.76 -49.45
C ASP A 19 90.48 -11.70 -48.33
N TRP A 20 91.03 -10.51 -48.61
CA TRP A 20 91.05 -9.40 -47.65
C TRP A 20 89.77 -8.58 -47.66
N ALA A 21 89.15 -8.38 -48.82
CA ALA A 21 87.90 -7.61 -48.92
C ALA A 21 86.73 -8.31 -48.20
N GLN A 22 86.63 -9.64 -48.30
CA GLN A 22 85.61 -10.43 -47.60
C GLN A 22 85.85 -10.57 -46.08
N ARG A 23 87.00 -10.12 -45.58
CA ARG A 23 87.34 -10.20 -44.15
C ARG A 23 87.11 -8.90 -43.38
N LEU A 24 86.86 -7.78 -44.07
CA LEU A 24 86.60 -6.47 -43.46
C LEU A 24 85.12 -6.08 -43.42
N ASP A 25 84.28 -6.93 -44.00
CA ASP A 25 82.82 -6.79 -44.11
C ASP A 25 82.24 -8.22 -44.15
N PRO A 26 82.26 -8.95 -43.02
CA PRO A 26 81.99 -10.38 -43.03
C PRO A 26 80.52 -10.75 -43.24
N ASP A 27 79.60 -9.87 -42.88
CA ASP A 27 78.16 -10.03 -43.09
C ASP A 27 77.65 -9.36 -44.38
N HIS A 28 78.50 -8.54 -45.04
CA HIS A 28 78.29 -7.92 -46.34
C HIS A 28 77.20 -6.84 -46.37
N ASP A 29 77.00 -6.11 -45.28
CA ASP A 29 76.04 -4.99 -45.22
C ASP A 29 76.59 -3.69 -45.85
N GLY A 30 77.91 -3.63 -46.05
CA GLY A 30 78.61 -2.51 -46.66
C GLY A 30 79.22 -1.51 -45.66
N VAL A 31 78.95 -1.66 -44.36
CA VAL A 31 79.62 -0.96 -43.27
C VAL A 31 80.86 -1.77 -42.89
N LYS A 32 82.03 -1.12 -42.89
CA LYS A 32 83.30 -1.82 -42.68
C LYS A 32 83.86 -1.51 -41.31
N PHE A 33 84.59 -2.47 -40.74
CA PHE A 33 85.41 -2.24 -39.57
C PHE A 33 86.27 -0.96 -39.74
N PRO A 34 86.29 -0.02 -38.77
CA PRO A 34 85.78 -0.12 -37.40
C PRO A 34 84.37 0.46 -37.14
N TYR A 35 83.58 0.75 -38.17
CA TYR A 35 82.27 1.43 -38.01
C TYR A 35 81.09 0.46 -37.88
N ASP A 36 81.29 -0.80 -38.26
CA ASP A 36 80.40 -1.90 -37.91
C ASP A 36 80.87 -2.47 -36.56
N CYS A 37 79.97 -2.45 -35.57
CA CYS A 37 80.26 -2.91 -34.21
C CYS A 37 79.72 -4.33 -33.91
N ASP A 38 79.02 -4.97 -34.86
CA ASP A 38 78.74 -6.40 -34.83
C ASP A 38 78.82 -6.98 -36.24
N ASP A 39 80.04 -7.43 -36.63
CA ASP A 39 80.40 -8.04 -37.93
C ASP A 39 79.61 -9.33 -38.31
N ARG A 40 78.49 -9.61 -37.63
CA ARG A 40 77.57 -10.74 -37.88
C ARG A 40 76.11 -10.31 -38.04
N ASP A 41 75.76 -9.04 -37.82
CA ASP A 41 74.40 -8.52 -37.88
C ASP A 41 74.31 -7.24 -38.70
N ALA A 42 73.91 -7.42 -39.97
CA ALA A 42 73.72 -6.37 -40.97
C ALA A 42 72.66 -5.30 -40.61
N THR A 43 72.06 -5.34 -39.42
CA THR A 43 71.12 -4.33 -38.90
C THR A 43 71.73 -3.40 -37.85
N VAL A 44 73.00 -3.58 -37.48
CA VAL A 44 73.73 -2.78 -36.48
C VAL A 44 74.74 -1.87 -37.19
N GLY A 45 74.69 -0.54 -36.92
CA GLY A 45 75.63 0.44 -37.52
C GLY A 45 75.03 1.68 -38.21
N GLU A 46 73.72 1.94 -38.08
CA GLU A 46 73.04 3.11 -38.69
C GLU A 46 73.33 4.44 -37.96
N GLU A 47 73.60 5.57 -38.63
CA GLU A 47 73.88 6.86 -37.96
C GLU A 47 72.60 7.56 -37.41
N VAL A 48 72.59 7.99 -36.13
CA VAL A 48 71.51 8.76 -35.47
C VAL A 48 72.03 10.01 -34.74
N LEU A 49 71.16 11.00 -34.52
CA LEU A 49 71.47 12.23 -33.76
C LEU A 49 71.29 12.00 -32.25
N VAL A 50 72.21 12.50 -31.43
CA VAL A 50 72.20 12.39 -29.96
C VAL A 50 72.50 13.73 -29.27
N TYR A 51 72.01 13.89 -28.04
CA TYR A 51 72.11 15.07 -27.14
C TYR A 51 72.97 14.75 -25.92
N LEU A 52 73.71 15.73 -25.39
CA LEU A 52 74.54 15.50 -24.20
C LEU A 52 73.64 15.14 -23.03
N ASP A 53 74.05 14.12 -22.28
CA ASP A 53 73.35 13.56 -21.12
C ASP A 53 74.40 13.27 -20.04
N GLU A 54 74.71 14.29 -19.23
CA GLU A 54 75.80 14.25 -18.25
C GLU A 54 75.41 13.49 -16.97
N ASP A 55 74.15 13.59 -16.54
CA ASP A 55 73.63 12.90 -15.36
C ASP A 55 73.08 11.48 -15.61
N ARG A 56 72.80 11.13 -16.86
CA ARG A 56 72.34 9.82 -17.34
C ARG A 56 70.91 9.48 -16.96
N ASP A 57 70.03 10.47 -16.93
CA ASP A 57 68.59 10.25 -16.77
C ASP A 57 67.90 9.75 -18.05
N GLY A 58 68.57 9.89 -19.20
CA GLY A 58 68.10 9.43 -20.51
C GLY A 58 67.45 10.50 -21.37
N HIS A 59 67.30 11.71 -20.85
CA HIS A 59 67.06 12.94 -21.60
C HIS A 59 68.38 13.69 -21.77
N GLY A 60 68.49 14.46 -22.84
CA GLY A 60 69.67 15.27 -23.08
C GLY A 60 69.32 16.68 -23.45
N THR A 61 70.25 17.59 -23.16
CA THR A 61 70.05 19.01 -23.37
C THR A 61 70.39 19.43 -24.81
N GLU A 62 69.54 20.27 -25.42
CA GLU A 62 69.86 20.91 -26.71
C GLU A 62 70.90 22.04 -26.53
N ALA A 63 71.09 22.54 -25.31
CA ALA A 63 71.95 23.68 -25.02
C ALA A 63 73.44 23.39 -25.21
N SER A 64 73.85 22.13 -25.03
CA SER A 64 75.27 21.69 -25.02
C SER A 64 75.77 21.16 -26.38
N GLY A 65 74.90 21.05 -27.39
CA GLY A 65 75.23 20.63 -28.75
C GLY A 65 74.78 19.21 -29.10
N THR A 66 74.73 18.88 -30.39
CA THR A 66 74.30 17.57 -30.92
C THR A 66 75.41 16.90 -31.72
N GLU A 67 75.53 15.57 -31.60
CA GLU A 67 76.48 14.75 -32.38
C GLU A 67 75.77 13.64 -33.17
N VAL A 68 76.43 13.12 -34.21
CA VAL A 68 75.96 11.97 -35.00
C VAL A 68 76.79 10.75 -34.63
N ALA A 69 76.13 9.67 -34.18
CA ALA A 69 76.77 8.45 -33.73
C ALA A 69 76.07 7.20 -34.29
N ALA A 70 76.80 6.07 -34.36
CA ALA A 70 76.24 4.79 -34.80
C ALA A 70 75.24 4.25 -33.75
N ASN A 71 74.00 4.09 -34.18
CA ASN A 71 72.88 3.58 -33.41
C ASN A 71 73.18 2.16 -32.93
N LYS A 72 72.99 1.94 -31.63
CA LYS A 72 73.16 0.65 -30.94
C LYS A 72 74.57 0.09 -30.83
N CYS A 73 75.62 0.84 -31.18
CA CYS A 73 76.96 0.46 -30.73
C CYS A 73 77.08 0.73 -29.21
N PRO A 74 77.49 -0.25 -28.39
CA PRO A 74 77.67 -0.04 -26.94
C PRO A 74 78.83 0.93 -26.71
N GLY A 75 78.54 2.24 -26.67
CA GLY A 75 79.61 3.24 -26.71
C GLY A 75 79.25 4.72 -26.62
N THR A 76 77.99 5.15 -26.74
CA THR A 76 77.64 6.57 -26.50
C THR A 76 77.44 6.85 -25.00
N ARG A 77 78.51 6.68 -24.21
CA ARG A 77 78.48 7.12 -22.80
C ARG A 77 78.44 8.65 -22.76
N GLY A 78 77.37 9.20 -22.17
CA GLY A 78 77.18 10.64 -21.97
C GLY A 78 76.29 11.32 -23.02
N TRP A 79 75.48 10.53 -23.74
CA TRP A 79 74.55 11.08 -24.74
C TRP A 79 73.20 10.33 -24.74
N ALA A 80 72.10 11.09 -24.76
CA ALA A 80 70.73 10.63 -24.86
C ALA A 80 70.14 10.85 -26.26
N VAL A 81 69.13 10.05 -26.62
CA VAL A 81 68.36 10.24 -27.87
C VAL A 81 67.13 11.12 -27.63
N GLU A 82 66.62 11.10 -26.40
CA GLU A 82 65.47 11.90 -25.99
C GLU A 82 65.95 13.29 -25.55
N ARG A 83 65.12 14.29 -25.81
CA ARG A 83 65.35 15.68 -25.43
C ARG A 83 64.46 16.02 -24.24
N GLY A 84 64.68 17.18 -23.62
CA GLY A 84 63.78 17.69 -22.58
C GLY A 84 64.44 17.87 -21.23
N ASP A 85 65.76 17.96 -21.18
CA ASP A 85 66.51 18.22 -19.96
C ASP A 85 66.88 19.72 -19.85
N CYS A 86 66.42 20.38 -18.78
CA CYS A 86 66.70 21.77 -18.48
C CYS A 86 67.89 21.98 -17.53
N ASP A 87 68.38 20.94 -16.85
CA ASP A 87 69.62 20.94 -16.06
C ASP A 87 70.34 19.59 -16.18
N ASP A 88 71.22 19.49 -17.19
CA ASP A 88 72.01 18.30 -17.59
C ASP A 88 72.91 17.70 -16.47
N ALA A 89 72.98 18.37 -15.32
CA ALA A 89 73.68 17.90 -14.13
C ALA A 89 72.74 17.33 -13.04
N ASN A 90 71.42 17.37 -13.24
CA ASN A 90 70.41 17.06 -12.26
C ASN A 90 69.27 16.16 -12.79
N ALA A 91 69.38 14.87 -12.51
CA ALA A 91 68.50 13.82 -13.03
C ALA A 91 67.03 13.87 -12.58
N VAL A 92 66.63 14.90 -11.83
CA VAL A 92 65.23 15.18 -11.43
C VAL A 92 64.69 16.47 -12.07
N MET A 93 65.33 16.93 -13.14
CA MET A 93 64.97 18.13 -13.90
C MET A 93 64.90 17.80 -15.39
N ASN A 94 63.82 17.12 -15.78
CA ASN A 94 63.54 16.78 -17.17
C ASN A 94 62.03 16.74 -17.42
N THR A 95 61.64 16.72 -18.69
CA THR A 95 60.23 16.77 -19.11
C THR A 95 59.32 15.63 -18.63
N ASP A 96 59.89 14.56 -18.07
CA ASP A 96 59.14 13.41 -17.55
C ASP A 96 58.95 13.45 -16.03
N GLU A 97 59.57 14.40 -15.34
CA GLU A 97 59.44 14.58 -13.89
C GLU A 97 58.15 15.32 -13.50
N VAL A 98 57.80 15.23 -12.21
CA VAL A 98 56.63 15.89 -11.61
C VAL A 98 57.11 16.97 -10.64
N GLU A 99 56.43 18.12 -10.64
CA GLU A 99 56.68 19.23 -9.74
C GLU A 99 56.67 18.84 -8.26
N VAL A 100 57.62 19.38 -7.50
CA VAL A 100 57.75 19.23 -6.05
C VAL A 100 57.91 20.62 -5.44
N CYS A 101 57.25 20.91 -4.30
CA CYS A 101 57.26 22.22 -3.60
C CYS A 101 58.66 22.57 -3.04
N ASP A 102 59.62 22.85 -3.92
CA ASP A 102 61.01 23.14 -3.60
C ASP A 102 61.52 24.44 -4.26
N GLY A 103 60.67 25.09 -5.05
CA GLY A 103 60.98 26.35 -5.73
C GLY A 103 61.78 26.19 -7.02
N PHE A 104 61.84 24.97 -7.58
CA PHE A 104 62.43 24.68 -8.89
C PHE A 104 61.38 24.16 -9.88
N ASP A 105 61.68 24.25 -11.18
CA ASP A 105 60.88 23.69 -12.28
C ASP A 105 61.43 22.29 -12.56
N ASN A 106 60.80 21.25 -12.00
CA ASN A 106 61.26 19.87 -12.08
C ASN A 106 60.91 19.25 -13.44
N ASN A 107 59.74 19.60 -13.98
CA ASN A 107 59.24 19.04 -15.23
C ASN A 107 59.68 19.83 -16.48
N CYS A 108 60.51 20.87 -16.31
CA CYS A 108 61.06 21.73 -17.35
C CYS A 108 60.01 22.35 -18.29
N ASP A 109 58.79 22.61 -17.81
CA ASP A 109 57.71 23.19 -18.61
C ASP A 109 57.70 24.73 -18.62
N GLY A 110 58.52 25.34 -17.76
CA GLY A 110 58.72 26.78 -17.64
C GLY A 110 57.97 27.44 -16.48
N GLU A 111 57.19 26.70 -15.71
CA GLU A 111 56.51 27.18 -14.49
C GLU A 111 57.12 26.48 -13.25
N VAL A 112 57.24 27.22 -12.14
CA VAL A 112 57.83 26.69 -10.88
C VAL A 112 56.73 26.28 -9.92
N ASP A 113 56.82 25.08 -9.35
CA ASP A 113 55.88 24.52 -8.38
C ASP A 113 54.42 24.46 -8.93
N ASP A 114 54.27 24.28 -10.24
CA ASP A 114 52.98 24.12 -10.92
C ASP A 114 52.26 22.83 -10.48
N GLY A 115 50.93 22.82 -10.61
CA GLY A 115 50.15 21.61 -10.32
C GLY A 115 50.08 21.22 -8.83
N LEU A 116 50.68 21.98 -7.92
CA LEU A 116 50.66 21.75 -6.47
C LEU A 116 49.48 22.42 -5.77
N LEU A 117 49.00 21.80 -4.68
CA LEU A 117 47.93 22.34 -3.86
C LEU A 117 48.46 23.32 -2.81
N PHE A 118 48.05 24.58 -2.89
CA PHE A 118 48.33 25.58 -1.86
C PHE A 118 47.22 25.60 -0.81
N VAL A 119 47.59 25.44 0.46
CA VAL A 119 46.68 25.40 1.62
C VAL A 119 46.84 26.67 2.46
N ALA A 120 45.73 27.14 3.03
CA ALA A 120 45.71 28.26 3.97
C ALA A 120 46.13 27.82 5.38
N TYR A 121 47.06 28.56 5.96
CA TYR A 121 47.56 28.39 7.32
C TYR A 121 47.32 29.69 8.12
N TYR A 122 46.79 29.58 9.34
CA TYR A 122 46.43 30.67 10.26
C TYR A 122 47.37 30.68 11.47
N LEU A 123 47.82 31.86 11.92
CA LEU A 123 48.71 31.97 13.08
C LEU A 123 48.00 31.46 14.34
N ASP A 124 48.65 30.55 15.07
CA ASP A 124 48.19 30.00 16.35
C ASP A 124 49.23 30.37 17.41
N ALA A 125 48.99 31.48 18.10
CA ALA A 125 49.97 32.12 18.97
C ALA A 125 49.97 31.58 20.41
N ASP A 126 48.87 30.99 20.87
CA ASP A 126 48.76 30.38 22.20
C ASP A 126 48.83 28.84 22.20
N GLY A 127 48.76 28.22 21.01
CA GLY A 127 48.99 26.80 20.79
C GLY A 127 47.77 25.92 21.06
N ASP A 128 46.56 26.46 20.97
CA ASP A 128 45.31 25.72 21.21
C ASP A 128 44.82 24.91 20.00
N GLY A 129 45.40 25.16 18.83
CA GLY A 129 45.08 24.49 17.58
C GLY A 129 44.12 25.24 16.66
N PHE A 130 43.66 26.44 17.01
CA PHE A 130 42.88 27.35 16.19
C PHE A 130 43.64 28.64 15.94
N GLY A 131 43.71 29.06 14.67
CA GLY A 131 44.41 30.29 14.33
C GLY A 131 43.49 31.49 14.17
N VAL A 132 44.05 32.67 14.39
CA VAL A 132 43.34 33.94 14.19
C VAL A 132 43.08 34.20 12.71
N ASN A 133 41.85 34.56 12.37
CA ASN A 133 41.44 34.88 10.99
C ASN A 133 42.19 36.06 10.35
N SER A 134 42.86 36.89 11.16
CA SER A 134 43.52 38.12 10.71
C SER A 134 44.93 37.90 10.14
N THR A 135 45.54 36.73 10.37
CA THR A 135 46.90 36.40 9.94
C THR A 135 46.90 35.07 9.19
N ILE A 136 46.99 35.10 7.86
CA ILE A 136 46.87 33.94 6.97
C ILE A 136 48.02 33.90 5.95
N GLU A 137 48.59 32.71 5.72
CA GLU A 137 49.59 32.42 4.70
C GLU A 137 49.12 31.29 3.78
N MET A 138 49.40 31.39 2.48
CA MET A 138 49.06 30.38 1.47
C MET A 138 50.35 29.70 0.98
N VAL A 139 50.52 28.42 1.31
CA VAL A 139 51.77 27.68 1.04
C VAL A 139 51.48 26.24 0.60
N CYS A 140 52.37 25.65 -0.19
CA CYS A 140 52.28 24.25 -0.64
C CYS A 140 52.92 23.24 0.34
N SER A 141 53.40 23.71 1.51
CA SER A 141 53.91 22.88 2.60
C SER A 141 53.62 23.51 3.98
N PRO A 142 53.56 22.72 5.07
CA PRO A 142 53.21 23.23 6.40
C PRO A 142 54.15 24.32 6.94
N LEU A 143 53.58 25.36 7.57
CA LEU A 143 54.30 26.47 8.18
C LEU A 143 54.34 26.33 9.73
N GLU A 144 55.54 26.43 10.32
CA GLU A 144 55.71 26.34 11.78
C GLU A 144 55.03 27.53 12.49
N GLY A 145 54.24 27.25 13.53
CA GLY A 145 53.46 28.24 14.28
C GLY A 145 52.12 28.61 13.65
N TYR A 146 51.69 27.90 12.60
CA TYR A 146 50.39 28.09 11.98
C TYR A 146 49.61 26.77 11.89
N VAL A 147 48.29 26.86 11.88
CA VAL A 147 47.34 25.73 11.81
C VAL A 147 46.33 25.95 10.68
N THR A 148 45.67 24.89 10.22
CA THR A 148 44.64 25.01 9.17
C THR A 148 43.25 25.33 9.73
N SER A 149 43.06 25.15 11.03
CA SER A 149 41.81 25.47 11.74
C SER A 149 41.77 26.96 12.05
N LYS A 150 40.62 27.59 11.86
CA LYS A 150 40.45 29.04 12.01
C LYS A 150 39.35 29.34 13.01
N GLY A 151 39.30 30.57 13.50
CA GLY A 151 38.13 31.07 14.23
C GLY A 151 38.40 31.43 15.69
N ASP A 152 39.67 31.47 16.08
CA ASP A 152 40.05 31.94 17.41
C ASP A 152 39.69 33.44 17.60
N CYS A 153 38.90 33.73 18.63
CA CYS A 153 38.47 35.07 19.03
C CYS A 153 39.44 35.77 20.00
N ASP A 154 40.35 35.03 20.64
CA ASP A 154 41.39 35.53 21.54
C ASP A 154 42.64 34.63 21.48
N ASP A 155 43.44 34.82 20.42
CA ASP A 155 44.73 34.14 20.08
C ASP A 155 45.87 34.43 21.10
N THR A 156 45.50 34.72 22.34
CA THR A 156 46.38 34.85 23.49
C THR A 156 45.93 34.03 24.71
N ASP A 157 44.76 33.39 24.67
CA ASP A 157 44.21 32.53 25.72
C ASP A 157 43.73 31.19 25.15
N ALA A 158 44.55 30.15 25.33
CA ALA A 158 44.31 28.78 24.84
C ALA A 158 43.10 28.05 25.48
N ARG A 159 42.21 28.78 26.14
CA ARG A 159 40.91 28.34 26.66
C ARG A 159 39.75 28.97 25.89
N ARG A 160 40.05 29.74 24.84
CA ARG A 160 39.08 30.44 24.02
C ARG A 160 39.29 30.10 22.57
N GLY A 161 38.33 29.38 22.02
CA GLY A 161 38.41 28.93 20.64
C GLY A 161 37.15 28.19 20.24
N PRO A 162 36.94 27.97 18.93
CA PRO A 162 35.80 27.21 18.43
C PRO A 162 35.62 25.86 19.14
N GLY A 163 34.52 25.73 19.89
CA GLY A 163 34.12 24.49 20.56
C GLY A 163 34.75 24.25 21.94
N PHE A 164 35.33 25.27 22.57
CA PHE A 164 35.59 25.25 24.01
C PHE A 164 34.27 25.27 24.81
N VAL A 165 34.32 24.95 26.11
CA VAL A 165 33.12 24.87 26.96
C VAL A 165 32.90 26.20 27.65
N GLU A 166 31.69 26.75 27.55
CA GLU A 166 31.27 27.93 28.29
C GLU A 166 31.40 27.78 29.81
N VAL A 167 31.70 28.89 30.47
CA VAL A 167 31.77 29.00 31.92
C VAL A 167 31.12 30.32 32.30
N CYS A 168 30.20 30.34 33.28
CA CYS A 168 29.48 31.56 33.69
C CYS A 168 30.43 32.61 34.30
N ASP A 169 31.15 33.33 33.45
CA ASP A 169 32.14 34.36 33.76
C ASP A 169 31.93 35.65 32.94
N GLY A 170 30.91 35.66 32.09
CA GLY A 170 30.54 36.81 31.26
C GLY A 170 31.42 36.96 30.02
N VAL A 171 32.07 35.88 29.57
CA VAL A 171 32.88 35.86 28.34
C VAL A 171 32.51 34.68 27.45
N ASP A 172 32.48 34.95 26.14
CA ASP A 172 32.38 33.96 25.06
C ASP A 172 33.68 33.14 25.00
N ASN A 173 33.63 31.89 25.46
CA ASN A 173 34.78 30.99 25.52
C ASN A 173 34.83 30.08 24.29
N ASP A 174 33.71 29.78 23.66
CA ASP A 174 33.65 28.93 22.47
C ASP A 174 33.72 29.71 21.14
N CYS A 175 33.77 31.04 21.21
CA CYS A 175 33.83 31.98 20.10
C CYS A 175 32.62 31.90 19.13
N ASP A 176 31.44 31.47 19.59
CA ASP A 176 30.22 31.41 18.78
C ASP A 176 29.46 32.75 18.68
N GLY A 177 29.83 33.74 19.51
CA GLY A 177 29.23 35.07 19.60
C GLY A 177 28.15 35.23 20.68
N ARG A 178 27.90 34.20 21.50
CA ARG A 178 27.06 34.23 22.70
C ARG A 178 27.94 34.20 23.95
N ILE A 179 27.34 34.54 25.09
CA ILE A 179 28.04 34.62 26.37
C ILE A 179 27.27 33.75 27.35
N ASP A 180 27.97 32.79 27.97
CA ASP A 180 27.46 31.89 29.01
C ASP A 180 26.22 31.08 28.56
N GLU A 181 26.06 30.79 27.26
CA GLU A 181 24.92 30.02 26.76
C GLU A 181 24.93 28.58 27.28
N GLY A 182 23.73 28.03 27.49
CA GLY A 182 23.57 26.72 28.11
C GLY A 182 23.86 26.68 29.62
N LEU A 183 24.25 27.79 30.24
CA LEU A 183 24.47 27.90 31.69
C LEU A 183 23.44 28.77 32.42
N LEU A 184 22.62 29.52 31.69
CA LEU A 184 21.53 30.31 32.24
C LEU A 184 20.33 29.40 32.57
N VAL A 185 19.76 29.55 33.76
CA VAL A 185 18.49 28.93 34.15
C VAL A 185 17.38 29.99 34.17
N THR A 186 16.24 29.64 33.60
CA THR A 186 15.02 30.45 33.67
C THR A 186 14.39 30.29 35.03
N THR A 187 14.13 31.39 35.71
CA THR A 187 13.52 31.43 37.05
C THR A 187 12.35 32.38 37.05
N ALA A 188 11.31 32.11 37.85
CA ALA A 188 10.17 33.01 38.03
C ALA A 188 10.17 33.60 39.43
N ARG A 189 9.52 34.75 39.61
CA ARG A 189 9.26 35.27 40.95
C ARG A 189 8.30 34.34 41.68
N ASP A 190 8.63 34.00 42.93
CA ASP A 190 7.86 33.11 43.80
C ASP A 190 7.22 33.96 44.90
N PHE A 191 5.89 34.11 44.87
CA PHE A 191 5.14 35.02 45.74
C PHE A 191 4.65 34.38 47.04
N ASP A 192 4.39 33.08 47.07
CA ASP A 192 3.87 32.36 48.24
C ASP A 192 4.91 31.48 48.97
N GLY A 193 6.05 31.24 48.34
CA GLY A 193 7.25 30.62 48.91
C GLY A 193 7.27 29.10 48.83
N ASP A 194 6.57 28.47 47.90
CA ASP A 194 6.55 27.01 47.74
C ASP A 194 7.70 26.46 46.85
N GLY A 195 8.41 27.35 46.14
CA GLY A 195 9.54 27.03 45.27
C GLY A 195 9.21 27.00 43.78
N TYR A 196 7.95 27.20 43.41
CA TYR A 196 7.46 27.48 42.06
C TYR A 196 7.10 28.96 41.97
N GLY A 197 7.02 29.52 40.76
CA GLY A 197 6.73 30.93 40.58
C GLY A 197 6.00 31.21 39.28
N ASP A 198 5.42 32.42 39.20
CA ASP A 198 4.58 32.82 38.07
C ASP A 198 5.32 32.71 36.71
N PRO A 199 4.91 31.82 35.80
CA PRO A 199 5.52 31.66 34.47
C PRO A 199 5.45 32.94 33.62
N GLY A 200 4.59 33.90 33.97
CA GLY A 200 4.51 35.22 33.37
C GLY A 200 5.58 36.22 33.85
N LEU A 201 6.37 35.89 34.88
CA LEU A 201 7.34 36.78 35.52
C LEU A 201 8.75 36.17 35.59
N THR A 202 9.32 35.82 34.43
CA THR A 202 10.61 35.12 34.33
C THR A 202 11.85 36.02 34.17
N GLU A 203 12.99 35.54 34.67
CA GLU A 203 14.35 36.08 34.53
C GLU A 203 15.37 34.96 34.28
N GLU A 204 16.36 35.19 33.40
CA GLU A 204 17.48 34.26 33.12
C GLU A 204 18.69 34.59 33.99
N LEU A 205 19.15 33.64 34.80
CA LEU A 205 20.24 33.83 35.77
C LEU A 205 21.11 32.58 35.89
N CYS A 206 22.38 32.70 36.28
CA CYS A 206 23.23 31.52 36.51
C CYS A 206 22.88 30.73 37.78
N THR A 207 22.12 31.31 38.72
CA THR A 207 21.66 30.66 39.94
C THR A 207 20.33 31.24 40.39
N VAL A 208 19.42 30.41 40.93
CA VAL A 208 18.13 30.83 41.47
C VAL A 208 18.32 31.71 42.73
N PRO A 209 17.96 33.01 42.71
CA PRO A 209 18.02 33.87 43.89
C PRO A 209 16.90 33.54 44.91
N ALA A 210 17.04 34.01 46.14
CA ALA A 210 15.95 33.90 47.12
C ALA A 210 14.73 34.73 46.69
N GLY A 211 13.54 34.13 46.72
CA GLY A 211 12.28 34.74 46.24
C GLY A 211 12.00 34.48 44.76
N TYR A 212 12.71 33.52 44.16
CA TYR A 212 12.45 33.01 42.83
C TYR A 212 12.34 31.47 42.89
N GLY A 213 11.47 30.93 42.04
CA GLY A 213 11.16 29.51 41.91
C GLY A 213 11.22 29.04 40.46
N GLU A 214 10.81 27.79 40.25
CA GLU A 214 10.66 27.19 38.92
C GLU A 214 9.42 27.81 38.22
N PRO A 215 9.50 28.23 36.94
CA PRO A 215 8.48 29.04 36.30
C PRO A 215 7.29 28.22 35.79
N SER A 216 6.51 27.65 36.69
CA SER A 216 5.51 26.62 36.37
C SER A 216 4.28 26.65 37.27
N ASP A 217 4.15 27.65 38.14
CA ASP A 217 3.00 27.79 39.03
C ASP A 217 1.77 28.37 38.32
N CYS A 218 0.63 27.68 38.40
CA CYS A 218 -0.65 28.13 37.82
C CYS A 218 -1.44 29.07 38.75
N ASP A 219 -1.12 29.12 40.05
CA ASP A 219 -1.62 30.10 41.01
C ASP A 219 -0.55 30.41 42.09
N ASP A 220 0.48 31.20 41.71
CA ASP A 220 1.59 31.70 42.56
C ASP A 220 1.14 32.57 43.78
N GLY A 221 -0.16 32.63 44.06
CA GLY A 221 -0.72 33.19 45.27
C GLY A 221 -1.13 32.15 46.31
N ASP A 222 -1.14 30.87 45.98
CA ASP A 222 -1.59 29.77 46.82
C ASP A 222 -0.56 28.63 46.90
N PRO A 223 0.12 28.45 48.06
CA PRO A 223 1.21 27.47 48.21
C PRO A 223 0.71 26.01 48.25
N ALA A 224 -0.58 25.77 47.98
CA ALA A 224 -1.18 24.47 47.79
C ALA A 224 -1.40 24.12 46.31
N VAL A 225 -1.20 25.08 45.40
CA VAL A 225 -1.39 24.92 43.95
C VAL A 225 -0.04 25.08 43.29
N TYR A 226 0.55 23.97 42.87
CA TYR A 226 1.85 23.94 42.22
C TYR A 226 2.06 22.62 41.47
N PRO A 227 2.97 22.57 40.49
CA PRO A 227 3.32 21.32 39.81
C PRO A 227 3.67 20.18 40.77
N GLY A 228 2.81 19.16 40.78
CA GLY A 228 2.96 17.98 41.63
C GLY A 228 2.35 18.10 43.03
N ALA A 229 1.55 19.14 43.31
CA ALA A 229 0.72 19.18 44.50
C ALA A 229 -0.30 18.03 44.50
N PRO A 230 -0.64 17.44 45.66
CA PRO A 230 -1.67 16.40 45.74
C PRO A 230 -3.08 16.96 45.45
N GLU A 231 -3.80 16.32 44.53
CA GLU A 231 -5.17 16.70 44.16
C GLU A 231 -6.20 16.46 45.28
N ASP A 232 -7.13 17.41 45.46
CA ASP A 232 -8.33 17.28 46.29
C ASP A 232 -9.59 17.16 45.43
N CYS A 233 -9.98 15.90 45.15
CA CYS A 233 -11.06 15.51 44.24
C CYS A 233 -12.51 15.89 44.66
N GLU A 234 -12.70 16.99 45.38
CA GLU A 234 -14.03 17.50 45.75
C GLU A 234 -14.16 19.02 45.61
N ASN A 235 -13.11 19.74 45.21
CA ASN A 235 -13.09 21.21 45.27
C ASN A 235 -13.03 21.93 43.91
N GLY A 236 -12.76 21.21 42.81
CA GLY A 236 -12.72 21.76 41.44
C GLY A 236 -11.55 22.72 41.18
N ILE A 237 -10.46 22.60 41.92
CA ILE A 237 -9.18 23.27 41.71
C ILE A 237 -8.21 22.23 41.11
N ASP A 238 -7.38 22.65 40.16
CA ASP A 238 -6.27 21.85 39.61
C ASP A 238 -5.03 22.15 40.47
N GLU A 239 -4.87 21.44 41.58
CA GLU A 239 -3.75 21.71 42.49
C GLU A 239 -2.41 21.42 41.81
N GLY A 240 -2.34 20.39 40.97
CA GLY A 240 -1.14 19.95 40.29
C GLY A 240 -0.74 20.77 39.07
N CYS A 241 -1.50 21.80 38.71
CA CYS A 241 -1.28 22.65 37.53
C CYS A 241 -1.13 21.89 36.21
N ARG A 242 -1.91 20.83 36.01
CA ARG A 242 -1.78 19.93 34.85
C ARG A 242 -2.80 20.21 33.75
N GLY A 243 -3.74 21.10 33.99
CA GLY A 243 -4.72 21.57 33.01
C GLY A 243 -5.93 20.66 32.81
N PHE A 244 -6.24 19.79 33.78
CA PHE A 244 -7.37 18.87 33.74
C PHE A 244 -8.01 18.67 35.13
N ASP A 245 -9.28 18.25 35.18
CA ASP A 245 -10.03 18.06 36.44
C ASP A 245 -10.52 16.60 36.64
N GLU A 246 -11.20 16.35 37.76
CA GLU A 246 -11.74 15.04 38.15
C GLU A 246 -12.74 14.40 37.15
N THR A 247 -13.22 15.15 36.16
CA THR A 247 -14.15 14.68 35.13
C THR A 247 -13.46 14.13 33.88
N ASP A 248 -12.15 14.36 33.73
CA ASP A 248 -11.39 13.85 32.61
C ASP A 248 -11.15 12.34 32.71
N THR A 249 -11.09 11.67 31.55
CA THR A 249 -10.79 10.24 31.46
C THR A 249 -9.31 10.09 31.13
N MET A 250 -8.63 9.28 31.94
CA MET A 250 -7.25 8.88 31.72
C MET A 250 -7.20 7.44 31.23
N TYR A 251 -6.18 7.11 30.47
CA TYR A 251 -5.93 5.83 29.81
C TYR A 251 -4.57 5.32 30.27
N PRO A 252 -4.39 4.01 30.53
CA PRO A 252 -3.07 3.46 30.86
C PRO A 252 -2.07 3.79 29.73
N ASP A 253 -0.89 4.30 30.10
CA ASP A 253 0.22 4.66 29.20
C ASP A 253 1.49 3.99 29.74
N ASN A 254 1.67 2.71 29.37
CA ASN A 254 2.66 1.83 29.98
C ASN A 254 4.06 1.96 29.33
N ASP A 255 4.15 2.55 28.13
CA ASP A 255 5.42 2.87 27.49
C ASP A 255 5.83 4.36 27.56
N SER A 256 4.97 5.21 28.13
CA SER A 256 5.19 6.62 28.43
C SER A 256 5.39 7.50 27.20
N ASP A 257 4.68 7.23 26.12
CA ASP A 257 4.74 8.02 24.90
C ASP A 257 3.70 9.14 24.81
N GLY A 258 2.79 9.18 25.78
CA GLY A 258 1.75 10.18 25.91
C GLY A 258 0.43 9.81 25.26
N TYR A 259 0.24 8.59 24.78
CA TYR A 259 -1.04 8.00 24.42
C TYR A 259 -1.30 6.75 25.25
N GLY A 260 -2.57 6.43 25.47
CA GLY A 260 -2.95 5.25 26.23
C GLY A 260 -4.04 4.44 25.55
N VAL A 261 -4.19 3.21 26.01
CA VAL A 261 -5.16 2.27 25.40
C VAL A 261 -6.61 2.66 25.73
N THR A 262 -7.38 2.99 24.69
CA THR A 262 -8.76 3.51 24.79
C THR A 262 -9.68 2.63 25.62
N GLU A 263 -9.61 1.31 25.42
CA GLU A 263 -10.49 0.32 26.04
C GLU A 263 -10.39 0.23 27.57
N LEU A 264 -9.35 0.82 28.16
CA LEU A 264 -9.10 0.78 29.61
C LEU A 264 -9.28 2.14 30.31
N GLY A 265 -9.88 3.13 29.63
CA GLY A 265 -10.11 4.45 30.18
C GLY A 265 -10.85 4.45 31.53
N GLN A 266 -10.36 5.24 32.49
CA GLN A 266 -10.96 5.45 33.81
C GLN A 266 -10.95 6.93 34.19
N PRO A 267 -11.80 7.38 35.13
CA PRO A 267 -11.73 8.75 35.64
C PRO A 267 -10.34 9.09 36.20
N ALA A 268 -9.90 10.33 35.99
CA ALA A 268 -8.58 10.83 36.37
C ALA A 268 -8.30 10.74 37.89
N CYS A 269 -9.35 10.69 38.73
CA CYS A 269 -9.21 10.53 40.18
C CYS A 269 -9.52 9.09 40.66
N PRO A 270 -8.67 8.47 41.52
CA PRO A 270 -7.41 9.00 42.07
C PRO A 270 -6.29 9.02 41.03
N GLU A 271 -5.33 9.94 41.20
CA GLU A 271 -4.21 10.14 40.29
C GLU A 271 -3.42 8.85 40.01
N ARG A 272 -3.07 8.66 38.75
CA ARG A 272 -2.27 7.53 38.26
C ARG A 272 -1.12 8.08 37.43
N PRO A 273 0.13 8.04 37.94
CA PRO A 273 1.28 8.64 37.27
C PRO A 273 1.59 8.05 35.88
N ASP A 274 1.18 6.81 35.63
CA ASP A 274 1.53 6.03 34.43
C ASP A 274 0.35 5.99 33.43
N TRP A 275 -0.48 7.03 33.40
CA TRP A 275 -1.68 7.11 32.57
C TRP A 275 -1.68 8.42 31.76
N SER A 276 -2.11 8.36 30.50
CA SER A 276 -2.26 9.51 29.59
C SER A 276 -3.70 10.01 29.52
N LEU A 277 -3.88 11.27 29.12
CA LEU A 277 -5.19 11.84 28.75
C LEU A 277 -5.55 11.62 27.28
N ARG A 278 -4.60 11.20 26.46
CA ARG A 278 -4.82 10.92 25.05
C ARG A 278 -5.02 9.44 24.88
N ASP A 279 -6.02 9.07 24.11
CA ASP A 279 -6.34 7.68 23.77
C ASP A 279 -5.92 7.33 22.35
N GLY A 280 -6.10 6.06 21.99
CA GLY A 280 -5.85 5.56 20.64
C GLY A 280 -4.51 4.84 20.48
N ASP A 281 -3.81 4.54 21.57
CA ASP A 281 -2.62 3.70 21.49
C ASP A 281 -2.99 2.24 21.19
N CYS A 282 -2.49 1.73 20.06
CA CYS A 282 -2.69 0.39 19.57
C CYS A 282 -1.61 -0.61 20.03
N ASP A 283 -0.48 -0.14 20.59
CA ASP A 283 0.53 -0.95 21.29
C ASP A 283 1.14 -0.19 22.48
N ASP A 284 0.41 -0.19 23.59
CA ASP A 284 0.76 0.40 24.91
C ASP A 284 2.03 -0.19 25.59
N ASN A 285 2.85 -0.94 24.86
CA ASN A 285 4.17 -1.41 25.29
C ASN A 285 5.30 -0.93 24.37
N ASN A 286 5.01 -0.08 23.38
CA ASN A 286 5.94 0.37 22.37
C ASN A 286 5.73 1.84 21.97
N SER A 287 6.47 2.75 22.61
CA SER A 287 6.45 4.21 22.40
C SER A 287 6.72 4.75 20.97
N ALA A 288 7.02 3.85 20.03
CA ALA A 288 7.13 4.14 18.61
C ALA A 288 5.78 4.02 17.86
N ILE A 289 4.76 3.45 18.52
CA ILE A 289 3.45 3.13 17.96
C ILE A 289 2.42 3.94 18.75
N SER A 290 1.90 5.01 18.15
CA SER A 290 0.81 5.81 18.73
C SER A 290 0.28 6.85 17.76
N PRO A 291 -0.92 7.41 18.01
CA PRO A 291 -1.50 8.45 17.18
C PRO A 291 -0.56 9.61 16.87
N GLY A 292 -0.30 9.81 15.57
CA GLY A 292 0.52 10.90 15.05
C GLY A 292 2.03 10.61 14.94
N LYS A 293 2.47 9.38 15.24
CA LYS A 293 3.79 8.89 14.80
C LYS A 293 3.76 8.63 13.29
N GLY A 294 4.84 8.91 12.57
CA GLY A 294 4.87 8.61 11.14
C GLY A 294 5.13 7.12 10.90
N GLU A 295 4.45 6.56 9.90
CA GLU A 295 4.66 5.18 9.43
C GLU A 295 6.13 4.85 9.10
N VAL A 296 6.60 3.70 9.60
CA VAL A 296 7.96 3.19 9.47
C VAL A 296 7.99 2.06 8.44
N CYS A 297 8.00 2.46 7.17
CA CYS A 297 7.91 1.47 6.11
C CYS A 297 9.26 0.80 5.74
N PRO A 298 9.28 -0.51 5.41
CA PRO A 298 8.23 -1.52 5.58
C PRO A 298 8.46 -2.37 6.83
N ASP A 299 7.55 -2.34 7.79
CA ASP A 299 7.65 -3.17 9.00
C ASP A 299 6.39 -3.99 9.32
N GLY A 300 5.28 -3.76 8.61
CA GLY A 300 4.01 -4.46 8.76
C GLY A 300 3.26 -4.10 10.04
N ILE A 301 3.55 -2.95 10.63
CA ILE A 301 2.95 -2.42 11.85
C ILE A 301 2.24 -1.12 11.50
N ASP A 302 1.05 -0.90 12.06
CA ASP A 302 0.35 0.39 12.03
C ASP A 302 0.99 1.29 13.10
N ASN A 303 1.95 2.15 12.71
CA ASN A 303 2.72 2.94 13.67
C ASN A 303 1.97 4.20 14.13
N ASP A 304 1.03 4.75 13.34
CA ASP A 304 0.16 5.86 13.77
C ASP A 304 -1.17 5.41 14.39
N CYS A 305 -1.46 4.11 14.46
CA CYS A 305 -2.72 3.59 14.95
C CYS A 305 -3.94 4.17 14.19
N ASP A 306 -3.80 4.42 12.88
CA ASP A 306 -4.86 4.96 12.04
C ASP A 306 -5.73 3.89 11.37
N GLY A 307 -5.37 2.62 11.56
CA GLY A 307 -6.05 1.44 11.01
C GLY A 307 -5.53 1.01 9.65
N THR A 308 -4.58 1.75 9.06
CA THR A 308 -3.84 1.36 7.88
C THR A 308 -2.48 0.78 8.27
N ILE A 309 -1.97 -0.17 7.48
CA ILE A 309 -0.64 -0.75 7.70
C ILE A 309 0.23 -0.34 6.50
N ASP A 310 1.26 0.48 6.73
CA ASP A 310 2.38 0.75 5.81
C ASP A 310 2.11 1.60 4.53
N GLY A 311 1.28 2.67 4.57
CA GLY A 311 1.39 3.79 3.58
C GLY A 311 0.10 4.36 2.92
N VAL A 312 0.27 5.03 1.77
CA VAL A 312 -0.79 5.77 1.01
C VAL A 312 -1.47 4.87 -0.02
N ASP A 313 -2.80 4.81 0.06
CA ASP A 313 -3.67 4.17 -0.93
C ASP A 313 -3.59 4.87 -2.28
N GLN A 314 -3.33 4.10 -3.33
CA GLN A 314 -3.19 4.62 -4.69
C GLN A 314 -3.68 3.62 -5.74
N TRP A 315 -4.23 4.17 -6.81
CA TRP A 315 -4.82 3.43 -7.92
C TRP A 315 -4.12 3.77 -9.22
N GLN A 316 -3.94 2.76 -10.07
CA GLN A 316 -3.24 2.94 -11.34
C GLN A 316 -4.04 3.89 -12.24
N ASP A 317 -3.40 4.99 -12.67
CA ASP A 317 -3.94 5.98 -13.60
C ASP A 317 -3.22 5.82 -14.95
N ARG A 318 -3.67 4.84 -15.75
CA ARG A 318 -3.04 4.42 -17.00
C ARG A 318 -3.29 5.41 -18.12
N ASP A 319 -4.44 6.07 -18.12
CA ASP A 319 -4.83 6.99 -19.17
C ASP A 319 -4.54 8.47 -18.85
N LYS A 320 -4.17 8.77 -17.60
CA LYS A 320 -3.67 10.05 -17.08
C LYS A 320 -4.72 11.13 -16.97
N ASP A 321 -5.96 10.75 -16.70
CA ASP A 321 -7.03 11.72 -16.47
C ASP A 321 -7.13 12.17 -14.99
N GLY A 322 -6.37 11.53 -14.10
CA GLY A 322 -6.30 11.85 -12.68
C GLY A 322 -7.26 11.04 -11.81
N ALA A 323 -8.00 10.09 -12.39
CA ALA A 323 -8.71 9.02 -11.71
C ALA A 323 -8.00 7.68 -11.99
N GLY A 324 -8.05 6.74 -11.05
CA GLY A 324 -7.30 5.49 -11.14
C GLY A 324 -8.19 4.29 -10.91
N ASP A 325 -7.83 3.17 -11.53
CA ASP A 325 -8.56 1.91 -11.51
C ASP A 325 -8.64 1.30 -10.10
N PRO A 326 -9.84 1.18 -9.51
CA PRO A 326 -10.07 0.51 -8.22
C PRO A 326 -9.59 -0.94 -8.18
N ALA A 327 -9.62 -1.63 -9.32
CA ALA A 327 -9.12 -3.00 -9.43
C ALA A 327 -7.59 -3.07 -9.53
N SER A 328 -6.92 -1.96 -9.84
CA SER A 328 -5.46 -1.83 -9.86
C SER A 328 -5.00 -0.93 -8.73
N PHE A 329 -5.26 -1.41 -7.50
CA PHE A 329 -4.88 -0.80 -6.24
C PHE A 329 -3.50 -1.27 -5.76
N LYS A 330 -2.77 -0.39 -5.09
CA LYS A 330 -1.71 -0.76 -4.16
C LYS A 330 -1.59 0.30 -3.08
N ASN A 331 -1.12 -0.10 -1.91
CA ASN A 331 -0.64 0.84 -0.90
C ASN A 331 0.88 1.07 -1.09
N ALA A 332 1.37 2.32 -0.99
CA ALA A 332 2.81 2.55 -0.86
C ALA A 332 3.16 3.90 -0.18
N CYS A 333 4.40 4.01 0.29
CA CYS A 333 4.94 5.16 1.05
C CYS A 333 4.88 6.53 0.36
N SER A 334 4.62 6.57 -0.96
CA SER A 334 4.42 7.80 -1.72
C SER A 334 3.67 7.52 -3.01
N LEU A 335 3.00 8.54 -3.55
CA LEU A 335 2.27 8.45 -4.81
C LEU A 335 3.23 8.09 -5.95
N SER A 336 3.06 6.89 -6.49
CA SER A 336 3.86 6.35 -7.58
C SER A 336 3.54 7.09 -8.88
N SER A 337 4.53 7.23 -9.75
CA SER A 337 4.30 7.80 -11.07
C SER A 337 3.33 6.94 -11.88
N GLY A 338 2.25 7.55 -12.39
CA GLY A 338 1.17 6.84 -13.09
C GLY A 338 0.14 6.20 -12.15
N TRP A 339 0.07 6.68 -10.91
CA TRP A 339 -0.93 6.33 -9.92
C TRP A 339 -1.52 7.62 -9.35
N THR A 340 -2.76 7.55 -8.89
CA THR A 340 -3.51 8.67 -8.29
C THR A 340 -4.09 8.22 -6.95
N THR A 341 -4.40 9.18 -6.07
CA THR A 341 -5.14 8.94 -4.81
C THR A 341 -6.65 9.07 -5.01
N ASN A 342 -7.08 9.22 -6.26
CA ASN A 342 -8.47 9.31 -6.66
C ASN A 342 -8.84 8.01 -7.37
N ASP A 343 -9.54 7.14 -6.67
CA ASP A 343 -10.01 5.84 -7.14
C ASP A 343 -11.21 5.91 -8.10
N PHE A 344 -11.69 7.10 -8.47
CA PHE A 344 -12.95 7.22 -9.22
C PHE A 344 -12.80 7.10 -10.74
N ASP A 345 -12.13 6.05 -11.24
CA ASP A 345 -12.09 5.73 -12.68
C ASP A 345 -12.89 4.46 -13.01
N CYS A 346 -14.02 4.63 -13.68
CA CYS A 346 -14.81 3.49 -14.14
C CYS A 346 -14.16 2.76 -15.33
N ASN A 347 -13.16 3.34 -16.02
CA ASN A 347 -12.54 2.67 -17.16
C ASN A 347 -11.13 3.19 -17.50
N ASP A 348 -10.11 2.61 -16.87
CA ASP A 348 -8.66 2.85 -17.07
C ASP A 348 -8.12 2.48 -18.47
N SER A 349 -9.02 2.15 -19.41
CA SER A 349 -8.72 1.97 -20.83
C SER A 349 -9.30 3.05 -21.75
N SER A 350 -10.07 4.00 -21.21
CA SER A 350 -10.80 5.02 -21.97
C SER A 350 -10.65 6.42 -21.37
N SER A 351 -10.07 7.33 -22.15
CA SER A 351 -9.84 8.76 -21.82
C SER A 351 -11.10 9.64 -21.67
N ALA A 352 -12.25 9.04 -21.37
CA ALA A 352 -13.52 9.74 -21.22
C ALA A 352 -13.74 10.02 -19.74
N ALA A 353 -13.45 11.27 -19.34
CA ALA A 353 -13.59 11.71 -17.96
C ALA A 353 -14.95 11.32 -17.36
N PRO A 354 -14.98 10.88 -16.09
CA PRO A 354 -16.21 10.54 -15.39
C PRO A 354 -17.18 11.72 -15.42
N ARG A 355 -18.47 11.41 -15.51
CA ARG A 355 -19.52 12.43 -15.39
C ARG A 355 -20.05 12.43 -13.97
N TYR A 356 -19.95 13.59 -13.33
CA TYR A 356 -20.35 13.74 -11.94
C TYR A 356 -21.84 14.04 -11.83
N VAL A 357 -22.49 13.39 -10.87
CA VAL A 357 -23.89 13.57 -10.52
C VAL A 357 -23.97 13.90 -9.03
N ALA A 358 -24.77 14.91 -8.67
CA ALA A 358 -25.01 15.27 -7.28
C ALA A 358 -26.45 15.75 -7.12
N THR A 359 -27.09 15.43 -6.00
CA THR A 359 -28.45 15.91 -5.68
C THR A 359 -28.56 17.44 -5.58
N THR A 360 -27.42 18.12 -5.38
CA THR A 360 -27.29 19.59 -5.40
C THR A 360 -27.07 20.18 -6.79
N GLY A 361 -26.92 19.36 -7.82
CA GLY A 361 -26.71 19.78 -9.20
C GLY A 361 -27.88 20.60 -9.75
N VAL A 362 -27.66 21.28 -10.88
CA VAL A 362 -28.67 22.13 -11.53
C VAL A 362 -29.00 21.66 -12.95
N ALA A 363 -30.25 21.89 -13.38
CA ALA A 363 -30.68 21.52 -14.73
C ALA A 363 -29.83 22.20 -15.81
N GLY A 364 -29.28 21.40 -16.74
CA GLY A 364 -28.40 21.87 -17.81
C GLY A 364 -26.91 21.96 -17.44
N ALA A 365 -26.52 21.41 -16.28
CA ALA A 365 -25.13 21.24 -15.88
C ALA A 365 -24.31 20.45 -16.90
N THR A 366 -23.00 20.61 -16.84
CA THR A 366 -22.02 20.03 -17.78
C THR A 366 -21.52 18.65 -17.38
N GLY A 367 -21.79 18.18 -16.16
CA GLY A 367 -21.35 16.87 -15.67
C GLY A 367 -19.91 16.84 -15.19
N THR A 368 -19.31 18.01 -14.91
CA THR A 368 -17.97 18.10 -14.31
C THR A 368 -18.07 18.08 -12.79
N ALA A 369 -17.00 17.75 -12.06
CA ALA A 369 -17.01 17.77 -10.59
C ALA A 369 -17.46 19.13 -10.00
N ALA A 370 -17.13 20.24 -10.67
CA ALA A 370 -17.54 21.58 -10.25
C ALA A 370 -18.96 21.98 -10.70
N ASP A 371 -19.56 21.24 -11.62
CA ASP A 371 -20.88 21.48 -12.19
C ASP A 371 -21.57 20.14 -12.51
N PRO A 372 -21.95 19.38 -11.47
CA PRO A 372 -22.47 18.02 -11.62
C PRO A 372 -23.91 18.01 -12.12
N TYR A 373 -24.29 16.92 -12.79
CA TYR A 373 -25.68 16.68 -13.18
C TYR A 373 -26.60 16.54 -11.96
N PRO A 374 -27.85 17.02 -12.03
CA PRO A 374 -28.80 16.96 -10.91
C PRO A 374 -29.41 15.58 -10.69
N THR A 375 -29.38 14.70 -11.69
CA THR A 375 -30.01 13.37 -11.67
C THR A 375 -29.16 12.38 -12.46
N ILE A 376 -29.26 11.10 -12.11
CA ILE A 376 -28.54 10.01 -12.78
C ILE A 376 -29.02 9.93 -14.24
N ALA A 377 -30.34 10.02 -14.47
CA ALA A 377 -30.90 10.01 -15.82
C ALA A 377 -30.35 11.12 -16.73
N ALA A 378 -29.98 12.28 -16.18
CA ALA A 378 -29.33 13.35 -16.94
C ALA A 378 -27.89 12.97 -17.34
N GLY A 379 -27.14 12.33 -16.43
CA GLY A 379 -25.80 11.81 -16.68
C GLY A 379 -25.76 10.72 -17.77
N LEU A 380 -26.82 9.91 -17.86
CA LEU A 380 -26.98 8.86 -18.89
C LEU A 380 -27.24 9.40 -20.30
N THR A 381 -27.45 10.70 -20.48
CA THR A 381 -27.70 11.26 -21.81
C THR A 381 -26.42 11.28 -22.65
N GLY A 382 -26.46 10.73 -23.87
CA GLY A 382 -25.34 10.85 -24.82
C GLY A 382 -24.46 9.61 -25.04
N GLY A 383 -24.92 8.42 -24.65
CA GLY A 383 -24.28 7.13 -24.97
C GLY A 383 -23.80 6.40 -23.72
N SER A 384 -22.87 5.45 -23.90
CA SER A 384 -22.25 4.76 -22.77
C SER A 384 -21.56 5.74 -21.84
N ALA A 385 -21.65 5.54 -20.52
CA ALA A 385 -21.20 6.51 -19.54
C ALA A 385 -20.71 5.87 -18.24
N CYS A 386 -19.66 6.48 -17.68
CA CYS A 386 -19.17 6.32 -16.31
C CYS A 386 -19.73 7.48 -15.48
N LEU A 387 -20.58 7.18 -14.49
CA LEU A 387 -21.18 8.18 -13.60
C LEU A 387 -20.67 8.02 -12.18
N VAL A 388 -20.14 9.12 -11.63
CA VAL A 388 -19.76 9.22 -10.21
C VAL A 388 -20.86 9.98 -9.48
N LEU A 389 -21.44 9.35 -8.48
CA LEU A 389 -22.59 9.83 -7.72
C LEU A 389 -22.10 10.33 -6.36
N ALA A 390 -22.25 11.62 -6.09
CA ALA A 390 -21.97 12.15 -4.75
C ALA A 390 -22.96 11.56 -3.72
N PRO A 391 -22.59 11.50 -2.42
CA PRO A 391 -23.49 11.13 -1.34
C PRO A 391 -24.87 11.79 -1.45
N GLY A 392 -25.91 10.97 -1.34
CA GLY A 392 -27.30 11.40 -1.40
C GLY A 392 -28.25 10.33 -1.92
N THR A 393 -29.55 10.61 -1.76
CA THR A 393 -30.62 9.75 -2.26
C THR A 393 -31.15 10.24 -3.60
N TYR A 394 -31.00 9.43 -4.63
CA TYR A 394 -31.46 9.66 -6.00
C TYR A 394 -32.78 8.92 -6.22
N ALA A 395 -33.90 9.64 -6.14
CA ALA A 395 -35.25 9.09 -6.32
C ALA A 395 -35.58 8.91 -7.82
N GLU A 396 -35.07 7.84 -8.43
CA GLU A 396 -35.17 7.56 -9.87
C GLU A 396 -35.35 6.05 -10.14
N SER A 397 -36.19 5.72 -11.12
CA SER A 397 -36.24 4.37 -11.70
C SER A 397 -35.53 4.37 -13.06
N LEU A 398 -34.43 3.63 -13.18
CA LEU A 398 -33.51 3.70 -14.32
C LEU A 398 -33.76 2.58 -15.33
N GLN A 399 -33.69 2.92 -16.61
CA GLN A 399 -33.66 1.96 -17.72
C GLN A 399 -32.61 2.39 -18.74
N PRO A 400 -31.32 2.05 -18.51
CA PRO A 400 -30.23 2.42 -19.41
C PRO A 400 -30.45 1.88 -20.84
N THR A 401 -29.98 2.63 -21.83
CA THR A 401 -30.08 2.26 -23.27
C THR A 401 -28.71 2.03 -23.91
N HIS A 402 -27.66 2.23 -23.14
CA HIS A 402 -26.26 2.01 -23.48
C HIS A 402 -25.57 1.48 -22.23
N ASP A 403 -24.37 0.94 -22.40
CA ASP A 403 -23.58 0.39 -21.30
C ASP A 403 -23.25 1.49 -20.28
N VAL A 404 -23.37 1.18 -19.00
CA VAL A 404 -23.25 2.19 -17.94
C VAL A 404 -22.54 1.62 -16.74
N GLU A 405 -21.74 2.48 -16.12
CA GLU A 405 -21.11 2.21 -14.84
C GLU A 405 -21.53 3.29 -13.84
N LEU A 406 -22.08 2.89 -12.70
CA LEU A 406 -22.56 3.76 -11.65
C LEU A 406 -21.73 3.53 -10.39
N TRP A 407 -21.08 4.58 -9.92
CA TRP A 407 -20.17 4.55 -8.78
C TRP A 407 -20.68 5.50 -7.70
N GLY A 408 -20.98 5.00 -6.51
CA GLY A 408 -21.22 5.85 -5.36
C GLY A 408 -19.92 6.37 -4.78
N ALA A 409 -19.89 7.66 -4.45
CA ALA A 409 -18.81 8.25 -3.67
C ALA A 409 -19.21 8.21 -2.19
N GLY A 410 -18.22 7.97 -1.32
CA GLY A 410 -18.43 7.85 0.12
C GLY A 410 -18.62 6.40 0.57
N GLU A 411 -19.16 6.22 1.77
CA GLU A 411 -19.44 4.88 2.32
C GLU A 411 -20.72 4.27 1.68
N LEU A 412 -20.91 2.95 1.83
CA LEU A 412 -21.89 2.15 1.08
C LEU A 412 -23.36 2.59 1.21
N ASP A 413 -23.72 3.24 2.31
CA ASP A 413 -25.07 3.71 2.62
C ASP A 413 -25.26 5.21 2.36
N GLU A 414 -24.20 5.94 2.00
CA GLU A 414 -24.26 7.38 1.73
C GLU A 414 -24.84 7.68 0.34
N THR A 415 -24.59 6.80 -0.64
CA THR A 415 -25.14 6.91 -2.00
C THR A 415 -26.28 5.91 -2.21
N VAL A 416 -27.50 6.41 -2.36
CA VAL A 416 -28.71 5.58 -2.47
C VAL A 416 -29.44 5.85 -3.78
N LEU A 417 -29.51 4.86 -4.67
CA LEU A 417 -30.45 4.83 -5.79
C LEU A 417 -31.79 4.28 -5.29
N ALA A 418 -32.74 5.17 -5.04
CA ALA A 418 -34.07 4.82 -4.55
C ALA A 418 -35.07 4.82 -5.70
N GLY A 419 -35.72 3.69 -5.95
CA GLY A 419 -36.76 3.60 -6.99
C GLY A 419 -37.86 4.64 -6.75
N ASP A 420 -38.30 5.33 -7.80
CA ASP A 420 -39.36 6.35 -7.71
C ASP A 420 -40.75 5.77 -7.37
N GLY A 421 -40.83 4.45 -7.17
CA GLY A 421 -41.98 3.75 -6.62
C GLY A 421 -43.19 3.78 -7.54
N GLY A 422 -42.96 3.75 -8.87
CA GLY A 422 -44.01 3.78 -9.90
C GLY A 422 -45.34 3.14 -9.46
N VAL A 423 -46.45 3.88 -9.61
CA VAL A 423 -47.74 3.56 -8.97
C VAL A 423 -48.33 2.25 -9.52
N CYS A 424 -48.03 1.13 -8.86
CA CYS A 424 -48.69 -0.15 -9.08
C CYS A 424 -50.03 -0.17 -8.35
N ALA A 425 -51.12 0.12 -9.05
CA ALA A 425 -52.45 0.07 -8.46
C ALA A 425 -53.54 -0.29 -9.47
N GLY A 426 -54.58 -1.00 -9.02
CA GLY A 426 -55.84 -1.17 -9.77
C GLY A 426 -55.79 -2.16 -10.94
N GLY A 427 -54.83 -3.08 -10.95
CA GLY A 427 -54.69 -4.12 -11.98
C GLY A 427 -53.93 -3.67 -13.24
N ASP A 428 -53.29 -2.50 -13.24
CA ASP A 428 -52.37 -2.05 -14.30
C ASP A 428 -50.91 -2.18 -13.85
N TRP A 429 -50.36 -3.37 -14.01
CA TRP A 429 -49.00 -3.70 -13.59
C TRP A 429 -47.93 -3.31 -14.61
N THR A 430 -48.34 -2.77 -15.76
CA THR A 430 -47.41 -2.21 -16.76
C THR A 430 -46.81 -0.88 -16.31
N ALA A 431 -47.39 -0.25 -15.28
CA ALA A 431 -46.89 0.96 -14.63
C ALA A 431 -45.79 0.68 -13.60
N CYS A 432 -45.61 -0.58 -13.19
CA CYS A 432 -44.58 -0.96 -12.23
C CYS A 432 -43.17 -0.77 -12.80
N ARG A 433 -42.26 -0.28 -11.96
CA ARG A 433 -40.87 -0.03 -12.32
C ARG A 433 -39.97 -0.64 -11.25
N ALA A 434 -39.03 -1.47 -11.71
CA ALA A 434 -37.84 -1.78 -10.94
C ALA A 434 -37.04 -0.50 -10.72
N THR A 435 -36.29 -0.42 -9.62
CA THR A 435 -35.34 0.67 -9.40
C THR A 435 -34.30 0.74 -10.52
N LEU A 436 -33.83 -0.42 -10.99
CA LEU A 436 -32.99 -0.56 -12.17
C LEU A 436 -33.53 -1.67 -13.09
N ALA A 437 -33.80 -1.36 -14.36
CA ALA A 437 -34.23 -2.32 -15.36
C ALA A 437 -33.20 -2.42 -16.51
N VAL A 438 -32.64 -3.62 -16.69
CA VAL A 438 -31.58 -3.91 -17.68
C VAL A 438 -32.12 -4.81 -18.79
N SER A 439 -31.88 -4.40 -20.04
CA SER A 439 -32.26 -5.16 -21.23
C SER A 439 -31.34 -4.80 -22.40
N GLY A 440 -30.46 -5.74 -22.77
CA GLY A 440 -29.59 -5.65 -23.93
C GLY A 440 -28.38 -4.72 -23.81
N VAL A 441 -27.99 -4.37 -22.57
CA VAL A 441 -26.85 -3.50 -22.24
C VAL A 441 -26.08 -4.08 -21.06
N ASP A 442 -24.84 -3.63 -20.90
CA ASP A 442 -24.00 -3.99 -19.75
C ASP A 442 -24.04 -2.90 -18.68
N VAL A 443 -24.30 -3.30 -17.42
CA VAL A 443 -24.43 -2.37 -16.30
C VAL A 443 -23.53 -2.80 -15.15
N THR A 444 -22.69 -1.88 -14.68
CA THR A 444 -21.87 -2.07 -13.46
C THR A 444 -22.35 -1.12 -12.36
N LEU A 445 -22.53 -1.65 -11.15
CA LEU A 445 -22.87 -0.90 -9.94
C LEU A 445 -21.76 -1.10 -8.90
N MET A 446 -21.25 0.00 -8.35
CA MET A 446 -20.19 -0.03 -7.34
C MET A 446 -20.46 0.98 -6.22
N ASP A 447 -20.21 0.58 -4.98
CA ASP A 447 -20.23 1.42 -3.78
C ASP A 447 -21.54 2.19 -3.55
N LEU A 448 -22.68 1.52 -3.76
CA LEU A 448 -23.97 2.16 -3.62
C LEU A 448 -25.04 1.22 -3.09
N THR A 449 -26.11 1.83 -2.59
CA THR A 449 -27.32 1.13 -2.18
C THR A 449 -28.42 1.28 -3.25
N VAL A 450 -29.00 0.16 -3.69
CA VAL A 450 -30.23 0.11 -4.48
C VAL A 450 -31.40 -0.15 -3.52
N GLN A 451 -32.35 0.79 -3.44
CA GLN A 451 -33.42 0.74 -2.46
C GLN A 451 -34.81 0.75 -3.10
N GLY A 452 -35.65 -0.20 -2.68
CA GLY A 452 -37.07 -0.24 -3.02
C GLY A 452 -37.33 -0.58 -4.49
N GLY A 453 -38.41 -0.01 -5.03
CA GLY A 453 -38.93 -0.29 -6.36
C GLY A 453 -40.14 -1.21 -6.34
N THR A 454 -40.97 -1.15 -7.38
CA THR A 454 -42.25 -1.85 -7.45
C THR A 454 -42.25 -3.03 -8.42
N GLY A 455 -41.05 -3.37 -8.93
CA GLY A 455 -40.82 -4.46 -9.86
C GLY A 455 -41.23 -4.12 -11.29
N ARG A 456 -40.78 -4.90 -12.27
CA ARG A 456 -41.22 -4.77 -13.65
C ARG A 456 -42.32 -5.78 -13.94
N GLY A 457 -43.52 -5.29 -14.24
CA GLY A 457 -44.65 -6.13 -14.61
C GLY A 457 -44.58 -6.60 -16.06
N SER A 458 -44.81 -7.90 -16.27
CA SER A 458 -45.13 -8.51 -17.55
C SER A 458 -46.57 -9.03 -17.53
N VAL A 459 -47.29 -8.86 -18.64
CA VAL A 459 -48.68 -9.32 -18.79
C VAL A 459 -48.73 -10.29 -19.97
N THR A 460 -49.07 -11.54 -19.71
CA THR A 460 -49.43 -12.51 -20.75
C THR A 460 -50.94 -12.62 -20.82
N THR A 461 -51.53 -12.17 -21.94
CA THR A 461 -52.98 -12.12 -22.11
C THR A 461 -53.53 -13.40 -22.73
N GLU A 462 -54.47 -14.06 -22.04
CA GLU A 462 -55.42 -15.00 -22.63
C GLU A 462 -56.84 -14.37 -22.64
N PRO A 463 -57.74 -14.71 -23.57
CA PRO A 463 -59.07 -14.10 -23.60
C PRO A 463 -59.90 -14.39 -22.33
N GLY A 464 -60.10 -13.37 -21.49
CA GLY A 464 -60.89 -13.44 -20.25
C GLY A 464 -60.13 -13.86 -18.99
N PHE A 465 -58.80 -14.01 -19.07
CA PHE A 465 -57.91 -14.28 -17.93
C PHE A 465 -56.49 -13.75 -18.20
N GLU A 466 -55.92 -13.02 -17.25
CA GLU A 466 -54.56 -12.46 -17.36
C GLU A 466 -53.64 -13.09 -16.30
N ASP A 467 -52.59 -13.80 -16.75
CA ASP A 467 -51.46 -14.16 -15.89
C ASP A 467 -50.47 -13.00 -15.88
N GLN A 468 -50.16 -12.52 -14.68
CA GLN A 468 -49.36 -11.34 -14.45
C GLN A 468 -48.17 -11.71 -13.56
N PHE A 469 -46.98 -11.26 -13.96
CA PHE A 469 -45.76 -11.54 -13.24
C PHE A 469 -44.97 -10.25 -13.04
N VAL A 470 -44.66 -9.92 -11.79
CA VAL A 470 -43.87 -8.73 -11.43
C VAL A 470 -42.52 -9.18 -10.92
N CYS A 471 -41.44 -8.70 -11.53
CA CYS A 471 -40.12 -9.19 -11.23
C CYS A 471 -39.11 -8.07 -10.94
N GLY A 472 -38.24 -8.27 -9.94
CA GLY A 472 -37.08 -7.42 -9.68
C GLY A 472 -37.46 -6.07 -9.09
N GLY A 473 -37.80 -6.03 -7.79
CA GLY A 473 -38.14 -4.78 -7.10
C GLY A 473 -36.98 -3.78 -7.17
N GLY A 474 -35.81 -4.21 -6.69
CA GLY A 474 -34.55 -3.47 -6.85
C GLY A 474 -34.06 -3.53 -8.30
N VAL A 475 -33.58 -4.70 -8.72
CA VAL A 475 -32.95 -4.88 -10.03
C VAL A 475 -33.68 -5.93 -10.86
N TYR A 476 -34.04 -5.56 -12.08
CA TYR A 476 -34.65 -6.44 -13.08
C TYR A 476 -33.73 -6.63 -14.27
N ILE A 477 -33.53 -7.87 -14.70
CA ILE A 477 -32.64 -8.25 -15.81
C ILE A 477 -33.39 -9.16 -16.78
N ASP A 478 -33.51 -8.72 -18.03
CA ASP A 478 -34.08 -9.49 -19.13
C ASP A 478 -32.99 -10.05 -20.05
N SER A 479 -31.98 -9.23 -20.37
CA SER A 479 -30.82 -9.60 -21.18
C SER A 479 -29.70 -8.57 -20.99
N GLY A 480 -28.48 -8.90 -21.42
CA GLY A 480 -27.28 -8.09 -21.15
C GLY A 480 -26.46 -8.68 -19.99
N SER A 481 -25.60 -7.88 -19.38
CA SER A 481 -24.88 -8.28 -18.17
C SER A 481 -25.01 -7.25 -17.05
N VAL A 482 -25.03 -7.74 -15.81
CA VAL A 482 -25.02 -6.89 -14.61
C VAL A 482 -23.89 -7.33 -13.69
N THR A 483 -23.03 -6.38 -13.34
CA THR A 483 -21.98 -6.56 -12.34
C THR A 483 -22.27 -5.67 -11.14
N MET A 484 -22.22 -6.24 -9.94
CA MET A 484 -22.35 -5.51 -8.68
C MET A 484 -21.13 -5.80 -7.81
N GLU A 485 -20.48 -4.75 -7.32
CA GLU A 485 -19.34 -4.85 -6.42
C GLU A 485 -19.53 -3.90 -5.25
N ARG A 486 -19.55 -4.42 -4.02
CA ARG A 486 -19.87 -3.61 -2.83
C ARG A 486 -21.19 -2.85 -3.02
N VAL A 487 -22.28 -3.61 -3.12
CA VAL A 487 -23.63 -3.06 -3.35
C VAL A 487 -24.59 -3.62 -2.31
N VAL A 488 -25.47 -2.78 -1.79
CA VAL A 488 -26.58 -3.21 -0.94
C VAL A 488 -27.89 -3.09 -1.73
N VAL A 489 -28.65 -4.18 -1.86
CA VAL A 489 -29.99 -4.17 -2.45
C VAL A 489 -30.99 -4.41 -1.33
N GLN A 490 -31.79 -3.39 -1.01
CA GLN A 490 -32.63 -3.44 0.19
C GLN A 490 -34.04 -2.91 0.04
N ALA A 491 -34.91 -3.36 0.96
CA ALA A 491 -36.27 -2.87 1.14
C ALA A 491 -37.14 -2.91 -0.13
N ALA A 492 -36.84 -3.81 -1.06
CA ALA A 492 -37.64 -4.02 -2.26
C ALA A 492 -38.74 -5.04 -1.96
N VAL A 493 -39.94 -4.53 -1.68
CA VAL A 493 -41.11 -5.31 -1.25
C VAL A 493 -42.13 -5.41 -2.39
N LEU A 494 -42.18 -6.58 -3.01
CA LEU A 494 -43.16 -6.92 -4.04
C LEU A 494 -44.42 -7.55 -3.42
N PRO A 495 -45.58 -7.44 -4.09
CA PRO A 495 -46.82 -8.05 -3.60
C PRO A 495 -46.74 -9.59 -3.59
N GLU A 496 -47.33 -10.22 -2.56
CA GLU A 496 -47.60 -11.67 -2.54
C GLU A 496 -48.69 -12.05 -3.55
N THR A 497 -48.92 -13.36 -3.77
CA THR A 497 -49.91 -13.83 -4.75
C THR A 497 -51.28 -13.21 -4.52
N GLU A 498 -51.78 -12.51 -5.51
CA GLU A 498 -53.12 -11.93 -5.48
C GLU A 498 -53.95 -12.44 -6.67
N THR A 499 -55.20 -12.80 -6.39
CA THR A 499 -56.20 -13.02 -7.44
C THR A 499 -57.26 -11.94 -7.38
N GLY A 500 -57.64 -11.40 -8.52
CA GLY A 500 -58.55 -10.27 -8.56
C GLY A 500 -59.23 -10.09 -9.89
N THR A 501 -59.87 -8.92 -10.04
CA THR A 501 -60.47 -8.48 -11.29
C THR A 501 -59.88 -7.13 -11.68
N THR A 502 -59.40 -7.01 -12.92
CA THR A 502 -58.88 -5.73 -13.44
C THR A 502 -60.00 -4.70 -13.55
N SER A 503 -59.64 -3.43 -13.78
CA SER A 503 -60.60 -2.37 -14.06
C SER A 503 -61.45 -2.62 -15.32
N ALA A 504 -61.00 -3.52 -16.21
CA ALA A 504 -61.73 -3.97 -17.41
C ALA A 504 -62.70 -5.14 -17.13
N GLY A 505 -62.63 -5.75 -15.94
CA GLY A 505 -63.48 -6.87 -15.51
C GLY A 505 -62.91 -8.27 -15.79
N ASP A 506 -61.67 -8.36 -16.26
CA ASP A 506 -60.97 -9.62 -16.49
C ASP A 506 -60.40 -10.17 -15.17
N ALA A 507 -60.46 -11.50 -14.98
CA ALA A 507 -59.84 -12.14 -13.82
C ALA A 507 -58.31 -12.21 -14.01
N TYR A 508 -57.55 -12.01 -12.93
CA TYR A 508 -56.09 -12.13 -12.97
C TYR A 508 -55.53 -12.95 -11.80
N SER A 509 -54.34 -13.52 -12.01
CA SER A 509 -53.45 -14.07 -10.99
C SER A 509 -52.11 -13.33 -11.08
N LEU A 510 -51.66 -12.76 -9.98
CA LEU A 510 -50.38 -12.08 -9.86
C LEU A 510 -49.40 -12.96 -9.09
N THR A 511 -48.20 -13.15 -9.63
CA THR A 511 -47.06 -13.73 -8.93
C THR A 511 -45.89 -12.76 -8.98
N SER A 512 -45.07 -12.72 -7.92
CA SER A 512 -43.86 -11.89 -7.89
C SER A 512 -42.58 -12.71 -7.72
N GLY A 513 -41.50 -12.24 -8.35
CA GLY A 513 -40.20 -12.88 -8.30
C GLY A 513 -39.08 -11.89 -8.01
N GLY A 514 -38.14 -12.24 -7.14
CA GLY A 514 -36.90 -11.50 -6.95
C GLY A 514 -37.15 -10.14 -6.35
N GLY A 515 -37.47 -10.09 -5.06
CA GLY A 515 -37.71 -8.83 -4.35
C GLY A 515 -36.53 -7.88 -4.56
N GLY A 516 -35.33 -8.34 -4.21
CA GLY A 516 -34.08 -7.63 -4.49
C GLY A 516 -33.70 -7.65 -5.97
N LEU A 517 -33.39 -8.83 -6.51
CA LEU A 517 -32.98 -9.02 -7.90
C LEU A 517 -33.79 -10.12 -8.59
N CYS A 518 -34.21 -9.84 -9.82
CA CYS A 518 -34.79 -10.82 -10.73
C CYS A 518 -34.02 -10.88 -12.05
N ALA A 519 -33.59 -12.07 -12.45
CA ALA A 519 -32.97 -12.34 -13.74
C ALA A 519 -33.75 -13.39 -14.53
N LEU A 520 -34.33 -12.95 -15.65
CA LEU A 520 -35.02 -13.80 -16.64
C LEU A 520 -34.12 -14.08 -17.87
N GLY A 521 -32.87 -13.62 -17.81
CA GLY A 521 -31.83 -13.82 -18.82
C GLY A 521 -30.60 -12.99 -18.46
N GLY A 522 -29.59 -13.01 -19.33
CA GLY A 522 -28.34 -12.28 -19.12
C GLY A 522 -27.37 -12.93 -18.13
N ASP A 523 -26.20 -12.30 -17.98
CA ASP A 523 -25.15 -12.75 -17.06
C ASP A 523 -25.06 -11.83 -15.85
N VAL A 524 -25.00 -12.40 -14.65
CA VAL A 524 -24.99 -11.67 -13.38
C VAL A 524 -23.71 -12.01 -12.60
N GLN A 525 -22.97 -10.98 -12.22
CA GLN A 525 -21.78 -11.09 -11.39
C GLN A 525 -21.97 -10.26 -10.13
N LEU A 526 -21.84 -10.90 -8.97
CA LEU A 526 -22.02 -10.28 -7.66
C LEU A 526 -20.76 -10.50 -6.83
N THR A 527 -20.18 -9.42 -6.33
CA THR A 527 -19.02 -9.43 -5.44
C THR A 527 -19.29 -8.51 -4.25
N ASP A 528 -19.08 -8.97 -3.02
CA ASP A 528 -19.27 -8.14 -1.82
C ASP A 528 -20.67 -7.49 -1.75
N THR A 529 -21.69 -8.21 -2.21
CA THR A 529 -23.06 -7.69 -2.36
C THR A 529 -23.95 -8.18 -1.22
N VAL A 530 -24.83 -7.33 -0.71
CA VAL A 530 -25.79 -7.68 0.35
C VAL A 530 -27.23 -7.53 -0.18
N PHE A 531 -28.04 -8.56 -0.03
CA PHE A 531 -29.49 -8.51 -0.24
C PHE A 531 -30.19 -8.52 1.11
N ASP A 532 -30.87 -7.42 1.43
CA ASP A 532 -31.39 -7.17 2.76
C ASP A 532 -32.87 -6.78 2.80
N GLY A 533 -33.66 -7.46 3.63
CA GLY A 533 -35.03 -7.04 3.90
C GLY A 533 -35.94 -6.99 2.66
N ASN A 534 -35.63 -7.77 1.62
CA ASN A 534 -36.41 -7.80 0.39
C ASN A 534 -37.52 -8.86 0.48
N SER A 535 -38.63 -8.65 -0.22
CA SER A 535 -39.75 -9.59 -0.19
C SER A 535 -40.42 -9.77 -1.55
N ALA A 536 -40.75 -11.02 -1.87
CA ALA A 536 -41.50 -11.43 -3.07
C ALA A 536 -42.18 -12.77 -2.84
N GLU A 537 -43.01 -13.26 -3.77
CA GLU A 537 -43.56 -14.61 -3.66
C GLU A 537 -42.49 -15.68 -3.88
N LEU A 538 -41.63 -15.50 -4.89
CA LEU A 538 -40.53 -16.40 -5.25
C LEU A 538 -39.21 -15.64 -5.14
N GLY A 539 -38.28 -16.09 -4.31
CA GLY A 539 -36.95 -15.46 -4.24
C GLY A 539 -37.01 -14.08 -3.60
N GLY A 540 -37.04 -14.01 -2.26
CA GLY A 540 -37.11 -12.72 -1.54
C GLY A 540 -35.92 -11.83 -1.87
N GLY A 541 -34.70 -12.38 -1.75
CA GLY A 541 -33.48 -11.74 -2.22
C GLY A 541 -33.35 -11.84 -3.74
N VAL A 542 -33.14 -13.05 -4.27
CA VAL A 542 -32.89 -13.30 -5.70
C VAL A 542 -33.87 -14.29 -6.31
N TYR A 543 -34.35 -13.99 -7.52
CA TYR A 543 -35.02 -14.93 -8.41
C TYR A 543 -34.24 -15.04 -9.73
N PHE A 544 -33.83 -16.25 -10.10
CA PHE A 544 -33.06 -16.51 -11.32
C PHE A 544 -33.71 -17.64 -12.14
N ASP A 545 -34.23 -17.34 -13.32
CA ASP A 545 -34.89 -18.34 -14.19
C ASP A 545 -34.74 -18.01 -15.69
N GLY A 546 -33.51 -17.74 -16.13
CA GLY A 546 -33.25 -17.18 -17.46
C GLY A 546 -32.35 -18.00 -18.37
N GLY A 547 -31.77 -19.11 -17.88
CA GLY A 547 -30.77 -19.89 -18.63
C GLY A 547 -29.41 -19.20 -18.80
N GLY A 548 -29.18 -18.05 -18.15
CA GLY A 548 -27.90 -17.33 -18.13
C GLY A 548 -26.89 -17.85 -17.10
N SER A 549 -25.86 -17.05 -16.81
CA SER A 549 -24.90 -17.34 -15.74
C SER A 549 -25.08 -16.41 -14.54
N LEU A 550 -25.07 -16.95 -13.32
CA LEU A 550 -24.96 -16.19 -12.07
C LEU A 550 -23.69 -16.62 -11.33
N VAL A 551 -22.80 -15.67 -11.08
CA VAL A 551 -21.59 -15.87 -10.29
C VAL A 551 -21.62 -14.93 -9.10
N ALA A 552 -21.65 -15.48 -7.90
CA ALA A 552 -21.70 -14.73 -6.65
C ALA A 552 -20.47 -15.07 -5.79
N ARG A 553 -19.77 -14.04 -5.32
CA ARG A 553 -18.60 -14.14 -4.44
C ARG A 553 -18.79 -13.21 -3.25
N ARG A 554 -18.62 -13.71 -2.02
CA ARG A 554 -18.78 -12.88 -0.80
C ARG A 554 -20.13 -12.15 -0.77
N VAL A 555 -21.21 -12.90 -1.01
CA VAL A 555 -22.57 -12.36 -1.04
C VAL A 555 -23.33 -12.73 0.22
N ALA A 556 -24.06 -11.76 0.77
CA ALA A 556 -24.90 -11.93 1.94
C ALA A 556 -26.38 -11.80 1.57
N PHE A 557 -27.22 -12.65 2.14
CA PHE A 557 -28.68 -12.58 2.08
C PHE A 557 -29.22 -12.59 3.51
N THR A 558 -29.84 -11.49 3.92
CA THR A 558 -30.42 -11.40 5.26
C THR A 558 -31.80 -10.75 5.28
N GLU A 559 -32.63 -11.20 6.22
CA GLU A 559 -33.98 -10.68 6.46
C GLU A 559 -34.92 -10.70 5.24
N ASN A 560 -34.58 -11.47 4.19
CA ASN A 560 -35.41 -11.56 3.00
C ASN A 560 -36.57 -12.52 3.24
N ALA A 561 -37.75 -12.23 2.67
CA ALA A 561 -38.96 -13.01 2.87
C ALA A 561 -39.54 -13.50 1.54
N ALA A 562 -39.99 -14.76 1.48
CA ALA A 562 -40.74 -15.27 0.35
C ALA A 562 -41.74 -16.37 0.70
N THR A 563 -42.55 -16.81 -0.27
CA THR A 563 -43.24 -18.11 -0.14
C THR A 563 -42.25 -19.24 -0.40
N GLN A 564 -41.43 -19.12 -1.44
CA GLN A 564 -40.38 -20.08 -1.79
C GLN A 564 -39.05 -19.36 -2.01
N GLY A 565 -37.98 -19.83 -1.36
CA GLY A 565 -36.66 -19.26 -1.54
C GLY A 565 -36.53 -17.90 -0.85
N GLY A 566 -36.41 -17.88 0.48
CA GLY A 566 -36.32 -16.62 1.24
C GLY A 566 -35.13 -15.77 0.77
N ALA A 567 -33.94 -16.35 0.84
CA ALA A 567 -32.74 -15.75 0.26
C ALA A 567 -32.71 -15.85 -1.27
N ALA A 568 -32.92 -17.05 -1.83
CA ALA A 568 -32.89 -17.23 -3.28
C ALA A 568 -33.84 -18.31 -3.82
N TRP A 569 -34.39 -18.06 -5.01
CA TRP A 569 -35.08 -19.02 -5.85
C TRP A 569 -34.28 -19.19 -7.15
N LEU A 570 -33.86 -20.42 -7.44
CA LEU A 570 -32.83 -20.74 -8.43
C LEU A 570 -33.35 -21.79 -9.43
N GLY A 571 -33.62 -21.33 -10.65
CA GLY A 571 -34.22 -22.05 -11.76
C GLY A 571 -33.20 -22.53 -12.82
N GLU A 572 -33.51 -22.28 -14.09
CA GLU A 572 -32.61 -22.66 -15.21
C GLU A 572 -31.37 -21.76 -15.33
N GLY A 573 -30.19 -22.38 -15.46
CA GLY A 573 -28.93 -21.68 -15.76
C GLY A 573 -27.68 -22.33 -15.16
N SER A 574 -26.55 -21.62 -15.25
CA SER A 574 -25.30 -21.98 -14.59
C SER A 574 -25.07 -21.03 -13.41
N MET A 575 -25.09 -21.56 -12.19
CA MET A 575 -25.02 -20.74 -10.98
C MET A 575 -23.85 -21.21 -10.11
N ARG A 576 -22.96 -20.30 -9.75
CA ARG A 576 -21.81 -20.56 -8.88
C ARG A 576 -21.77 -19.54 -7.76
N PHE A 577 -21.79 -20.04 -6.54
CA PHE A 577 -21.75 -19.26 -5.33
C PHE A 577 -20.50 -19.63 -4.56
N ASN A 578 -19.74 -18.64 -4.14
CA ASN A 578 -18.53 -18.82 -3.37
C ASN A 578 -18.52 -17.83 -2.20
N GLN A 579 -18.25 -18.28 -0.98
CA GLN A 579 -18.29 -17.41 0.21
C GLN A 579 -19.64 -16.71 0.37
N VAL A 580 -20.73 -17.48 0.47
CA VAL A 580 -22.08 -16.93 0.58
C VAL A 580 -22.66 -17.13 1.96
N ARG A 581 -23.33 -16.11 2.50
CA ARG A 581 -24.05 -16.19 3.77
C ARG A 581 -25.54 -15.95 3.53
N ALA A 582 -26.37 -16.83 4.05
CA ALA A 582 -27.81 -16.65 4.08
C ALA A 582 -28.30 -16.89 5.51
N TRP A 583 -28.79 -15.82 6.17
CA TRP A 583 -29.32 -15.92 7.53
C TRP A 583 -30.58 -15.09 7.73
N CYS A 584 -31.40 -15.49 8.70
CA CYS A 584 -32.63 -14.77 9.07
C CYS A 584 -33.63 -14.53 7.92
N ASN A 585 -33.52 -15.28 6.82
CA ASN A 585 -34.46 -15.22 5.71
C ASN A 585 -35.69 -16.09 6.03
N GLY A 586 -36.88 -15.62 5.66
CA GLY A 586 -38.15 -16.31 5.89
C GLY A 586 -38.73 -16.91 4.61
N ALA A 587 -39.12 -18.19 4.64
CA ALA A 587 -39.92 -18.80 3.59
C ALA A 587 -40.95 -19.82 4.10
N THR A 588 -41.89 -20.23 3.25
CA THR A 588 -42.67 -21.46 3.49
C THR A 588 -41.91 -22.71 3.05
N ALA A 589 -40.97 -22.59 2.11
CA ALA A 589 -40.04 -23.65 1.73
C ALA A 589 -38.70 -23.05 1.23
N GLY A 590 -37.57 -23.64 1.64
CA GLY A 590 -36.24 -23.18 1.24
C GLY A 590 -35.93 -21.79 1.79
N GLY A 591 -35.83 -21.65 3.11
CA GLY A 591 -35.52 -20.37 3.75
C GLY A 591 -34.20 -19.77 3.21
N GLY A 592 -33.16 -20.61 3.11
CA GLY A 592 -31.88 -20.26 2.50
C GLY A 592 -31.92 -20.31 0.97
N ALA A 593 -32.41 -21.40 0.38
CA ALA A 593 -32.55 -21.48 -1.08
C ALA A 593 -33.59 -22.50 -1.53
N TYR A 594 -34.22 -22.21 -2.67
CA TYR A 594 -35.17 -23.09 -3.36
C TYR A 594 -34.69 -23.38 -4.78
N PHE A 595 -34.46 -24.65 -5.11
CA PHE A 595 -33.89 -25.10 -6.38
C PHE A 595 -34.92 -25.79 -7.26
N VAL A 596 -35.14 -25.21 -8.44
CA VAL A 596 -36.04 -25.73 -9.47
C VAL A 596 -35.22 -25.97 -10.73
N GLY A 597 -35.43 -27.09 -11.41
CA GLY A 597 -34.76 -27.28 -12.68
C GLY A 597 -34.71 -28.71 -13.19
N SER A 598 -34.31 -28.82 -14.45
CA SER A 598 -33.94 -30.09 -15.07
C SER A 598 -32.45 -30.39 -14.81
N ALA A 599 -32.00 -31.61 -15.13
CA ALA A 599 -30.62 -32.09 -14.91
C ALA A 599 -29.49 -31.27 -15.58
N PHE A 600 -29.79 -30.13 -16.19
CA PHE A 600 -28.86 -29.20 -16.83
C PHE A 600 -28.63 -27.91 -16.03
N ALA A 601 -29.44 -27.63 -15.00
CA ALA A 601 -29.12 -26.58 -14.03
C ALA A 601 -27.93 -27.06 -13.20
N ASN A 602 -26.81 -26.33 -13.27
CA ASN A 602 -25.63 -26.63 -12.48
C ASN A 602 -25.49 -25.54 -11.42
N VAL A 603 -25.92 -25.86 -10.21
CA VAL A 603 -25.82 -24.97 -9.05
C VAL A 603 -24.73 -25.49 -8.14
N SER A 604 -23.70 -24.67 -7.88
CA SER A 604 -22.67 -24.98 -6.88
C SER A 604 -22.57 -23.91 -5.82
N PHE A 605 -22.43 -24.34 -4.57
CA PHE A 605 -22.04 -23.49 -3.44
C PHE A 605 -20.74 -24.03 -2.87
N ASP A 606 -19.72 -23.18 -2.85
CA ASP A 606 -18.43 -23.47 -2.25
C ASP A 606 -18.21 -22.48 -1.09
N TYR A 607 -17.96 -22.98 0.12
CA TYR A 607 -17.73 -22.13 1.29
C TYR A 607 -18.93 -21.24 1.61
N ALA A 608 -20.06 -21.81 2.03
CA ALA A 608 -21.27 -21.05 2.30
C ALA A 608 -21.87 -21.37 3.66
N ASP A 609 -22.60 -20.42 4.24
CA ASP A 609 -23.29 -20.56 5.51
C ASP A 609 -24.79 -20.33 5.33
N PHE A 610 -25.59 -21.34 5.66
CA PHE A 610 -27.04 -21.29 5.70
C PHE A 610 -27.48 -21.55 7.14
N ALA A 611 -27.94 -20.51 7.83
CA ALA A 611 -28.26 -20.60 9.24
C ALA A 611 -29.42 -19.67 9.66
N TRP A 612 -30.22 -20.08 10.64
CA TRP A 612 -31.38 -19.30 11.15
C TRP A 612 -32.40 -18.84 10.10
N ASN A 613 -32.46 -19.48 8.93
CA ASN A 613 -33.52 -19.19 7.98
C ASN A 613 -34.82 -19.86 8.48
N THR A 614 -35.90 -19.08 8.54
CA THR A 614 -37.20 -19.57 9.03
C THR A 614 -37.95 -20.21 7.88
N ALA A 615 -38.31 -21.47 8.04
CA ALA A 615 -39.13 -22.20 7.08
C ALA A 615 -40.45 -22.62 7.78
N GLY A 616 -41.60 -22.14 7.32
CA GLY A 616 -42.89 -22.45 7.97
C GLY A 616 -43.34 -23.89 7.73
N GLY A 617 -43.40 -24.75 8.77
CA GLY A 617 -43.91 -26.14 8.68
C GLY A 617 -42.81 -27.20 8.67
N ASP A 618 -43.02 -28.35 7.99
CA ASP A 618 -42.00 -29.38 7.67
C ASP A 618 -40.91 -28.85 6.71
N ALA A 619 -40.69 -27.54 6.67
CA ALA A 619 -40.00 -26.83 5.61
C ALA A 619 -38.51 -26.68 5.94
N THR A 620 -37.66 -26.72 4.92
CA THR A 620 -36.21 -26.86 5.08
C THR A 620 -35.41 -25.59 4.77
N GLU A 621 -34.17 -25.60 5.24
CA GLU A 621 -33.15 -24.59 4.95
C GLU A 621 -32.88 -24.50 3.44
N LEU A 622 -32.68 -25.65 2.81
CA LEU A 622 -32.49 -25.83 1.39
C LEU A 622 -33.58 -26.77 0.84
N TRP A 623 -34.21 -26.42 -0.28
CA TRP A 623 -35.22 -27.27 -0.92
C TRP A 623 -34.87 -27.56 -2.37
N ALA A 624 -34.80 -28.84 -2.78
CA ALA A 624 -34.48 -29.22 -4.16
C ALA A 624 -35.61 -30.03 -4.82
N GLU A 625 -36.23 -29.48 -5.86
CA GLU A 625 -37.25 -30.20 -6.64
C GLU A 625 -36.68 -31.37 -7.46
N ALA A 626 -37.59 -32.27 -7.88
CA ALA A 626 -37.25 -33.43 -8.71
C ALA A 626 -36.56 -33.00 -10.01
N GLY A 627 -35.34 -33.51 -10.23
CA GLY A 627 -34.55 -33.23 -11.43
C GLY A 627 -33.46 -32.18 -11.24
N SER A 628 -33.50 -31.40 -10.15
CA SER A 628 -32.45 -30.45 -9.79
C SER A 628 -31.17 -31.19 -9.35
N VAL A 629 -30.00 -30.62 -9.68
CA VAL A 629 -28.69 -31.11 -9.23
C VAL A 629 -27.93 -29.97 -8.56
N VAL A 630 -27.59 -30.14 -7.28
CA VAL A 630 -26.87 -29.13 -6.48
C VAL A 630 -25.59 -29.75 -5.92
N ASP A 631 -24.47 -29.02 -6.07
CA ASP A 631 -23.17 -29.37 -5.48
C ASP A 631 -22.87 -28.41 -4.33
N LEU A 632 -22.57 -28.96 -3.16
CA LEU A 632 -22.20 -28.21 -1.95
C LEU A 632 -20.80 -28.65 -1.53
N GLY A 633 -19.84 -27.72 -1.58
CA GLY A 633 -18.46 -27.91 -1.15
C GLY A 633 -18.16 -27.04 0.07
N SER A 634 -17.71 -27.65 1.18
CA SER A 634 -17.25 -26.89 2.35
C SER A 634 -18.29 -25.92 2.93
N VAL A 635 -19.57 -26.34 2.93
CA VAL A 635 -20.71 -25.52 3.36
C VAL A 635 -21.11 -25.85 4.81
N ILE A 636 -21.54 -24.85 5.58
CA ILE A 636 -22.28 -25.01 6.83
C ILE A 636 -23.78 -24.87 6.57
N VAL A 637 -24.57 -25.88 6.96
CA VAL A 637 -26.04 -25.84 6.88
C VAL A 637 -26.66 -26.23 8.21
N VAL A 638 -27.26 -25.27 8.90
CA VAL A 638 -27.86 -25.48 10.23
C VAL A 638 -29.26 -24.88 10.27
N GLY A 639 -30.26 -25.72 10.55
CA GLY A 639 -31.65 -25.29 10.60
C GLY A 639 -31.95 -24.35 11.78
N SER A 640 -33.00 -23.55 11.63
CA SER A 640 -33.51 -22.63 12.67
C SER A 640 -34.15 -23.32 13.88
N THR A 641 -34.44 -24.62 13.79
CA THR A 641 -34.85 -25.46 14.94
C THR A 641 -34.28 -26.88 14.82
N PRO A 642 -34.07 -27.61 15.94
CA PRO A 642 -33.48 -28.96 15.93
C PRO A 642 -34.24 -30.03 15.13
N ASP A 643 -35.49 -29.76 14.75
CA ASP A 643 -36.42 -30.72 14.12
C ASP A 643 -36.62 -30.48 12.61
N ILE A 644 -36.01 -29.43 12.04
CA ILE A 644 -36.11 -29.13 10.60
C ILE A 644 -34.92 -29.76 9.84
N PRO A 645 -35.16 -30.58 8.80
CA PRO A 645 -34.08 -31.09 7.96
C PRO A 645 -33.33 -29.93 7.28
N ALA A 646 -32.00 -30.01 7.28
CA ALA A 646 -31.14 -29.05 6.59
C ALA A 646 -31.35 -29.06 5.06
N LEU A 647 -31.87 -30.16 4.51
CA LEU A 647 -32.29 -30.24 3.12
C LEU A 647 -33.42 -31.28 2.97
N ASP A 648 -34.42 -30.96 2.14
CA ASP A 648 -35.51 -31.86 1.72
C ASP A 648 -35.81 -31.66 0.22
N GLY A 649 -36.53 -32.62 -0.35
CA GLY A 649 -36.98 -32.61 -1.74
C GLY A 649 -36.68 -33.91 -2.51
N GLU A 650 -37.06 -33.91 -3.79
CA GLU A 650 -36.89 -35.06 -4.71
C GLU A 650 -35.66 -34.91 -5.63
N GLY A 651 -34.91 -33.82 -5.48
CA GLY A 651 -33.70 -33.51 -6.26
C GLY A 651 -32.45 -34.29 -5.83
N SER A 652 -31.35 -34.14 -6.58
CA SER A 652 -30.06 -34.73 -6.27
C SER A 652 -29.13 -33.68 -5.68
N VAL A 653 -28.76 -33.82 -4.41
CA VAL A 653 -27.75 -32.97 -3.78
C VAL A 653 -26.51 -33.78 -3.43
N ARG A 654 -25.35 -33.23 -3.80
CA ARG A 654 -24.03 -33.77 -3.48
C ARG A 654 -23.36 -32.80 -2.52
N ALA A 655 -23.11 -33.26 -1.30
CA ALA A 655 -22.39 -32.49 -0.31
C ALA A 655 -21.02 -33.14 -0.05
N ARG A 656 -19.98 -32.31 -0.01
CA ARG A 656 -18.58 -32.70 0.22
C ARG A 656 -17.95 -31.73 1.20
N TYR A 657 -17.25 -32.26 2.21
CA TYR A 657 -16.53 -31.44 3.18
C TYR A 657 -17.41 -30.44 3.95
N SER A 658 -18.71 -30.71 4.04
CA SER A 658 -19.71 -29.86 4.67
C SER A 658 -19.99 -30.26 6.12
N VAL A 659 -20.51 -29.31 6.89
CA VAL A 659 -20.96 -29.48 8.29
C VAL A 659 -22.45 -29.12 8.40
N GLY A 660 -23.26 -29.93 9.09
CA GLY A 660 -24.68 -29.63 9.27
C GLY A 660 -25.51 -30.75 9.90
N SER A 661 -26.82 -30.50 10.04
CA SER A 661 -27.82 -31.47 10.52
C SER A 661 -28.10 -32.58 9.50
N GLU A 662 -28.64 -33.74 9.94
CA GLU A 662 -28.87 -34.92 9.09
C GLU A 662 -29.80 -34.57 7.90
N VAL A 663 -29.36 -34.94 6.70
CA VAL A 663 -30.04 -34.62 5.44
C VAL A 663 -30.69 -35.88 4.86
N ALA A 664 -32.00 -35.85 4.58
CA ALA A 664 -32.68 -36.95 3.92
C ALA A 664 -32.42 -36.92 2.40
N GLY A 665 -32.14 -38.07 1.77
CA GLY A 665 -32.11 -38.19 0.30
C GLY A 665 -30.79 -37.81 -0.41
N THR A 666 -29.73 -37.49 0.33
CA THR A 666 -28.41 -37.11 -0.22
C THR A 666 -27.47 -38.29 -0.45
N THR A 667 -26.62 -38.16 -1.47
CA THR A 667 -25.46 -39.04 -1.62
C THR A 667 -24.25 -38.37 -0.98
N PHE A 668 -23.74 -38.96 0.11
CA PHE A 668 -22.64 -38.40 0.89
C PHE A 668 -21.27 -38.85 0.36
N GLU A 669 -20.36 -37.89 0.16
CA GLU A 669 -18.93 -38.14 0.00
C GLU A 669 -18.18 -37.26 1.00
N GLN A 670 -17.69 -37.87 2.10
CA GLN A 670 -16.96 -37.19 3.19
C GLN A 670 -17.72 -36.01 3.84
N VAL A 671 -18.84 -36.33 4.48
CA VAL A 671 -19.62 -35.39 5.29
C VAL A 671 -19.44 -35.74 6.77
N TRP A 672 -19.13 -34.73 7.59
CA TRP A 672 -18.88 -34.90 9.02
C TRP A 672 -20.19 -34.69 9.78
N TYR A 673 -20.85 -35.79 10.14
CA TYR A 673 -22.01 -35.80 11.01
C TYR A 673 -21.60 -36.21 12.43
N ASP A 674 -22.01 -35.43 13.43
CA ASP A 674 -22.18 -35.96 14.78
C ASP A 674 -23.66 -36.19 15.03
N SER A 675 -24.05 -37.46 15.16
CA SER A 675 -25.41 -37.88 15.53
C SER A 675 -25.86 -37.42 16.92
N THR A 676 -25.04 -36.63 17.64
CA THR A 676 -25.31 -36.17 19.00
C THR A 676 -25.12 -34.68 19.29
N VAL A 677 -24.61 -33.80 18.42
CA VAL A 677 -24.19 -32.44 18.89
C VAL A 677 -24.65 -31.19 18.13
N ILE A 678 -24.63 -31.01 16.80
CA ILE A 678 -25.02 -29.69 16.26
C ILE A 678 -26.54 -29.61 16.08
N THR A 679 -27.21 -29.07 17.09
CA THR A 679 -28.68 -28.91 17.09
C THR A 679 -29.11 -27.47 16.84
N THR A 680 -28.19 -26.51 16.99
CA THR A 680 -28.44 -25.09 16.83
C THR A 680 -27.21 -24.38 16.30
N ALA A 681 -27.41 -23.34 15.49
CA ALA A 681 -26.30 -22.60 14.92
C ALA A 681 -25.52 -21.74 15.96
N ASP A 682 -26.10 -21.49 17.14
CA ASP A 682 -25.45 -20.90 18.34
C ASP A 682 -24.19 -21.67 18.79
N GLU A 683 -24.06 -22.93 18.35
CA GLU A 683 -22.91 -23.80 18.66
C GLU A 683 -21.73 -23.61 17.68
N LEU A 684 -21.95 -22.88 16.57
CA LEU A 684 -20.95 -22.64 15.52
C LEU A 684 -20.61 -21.16 15.31
N PHE A 685 -21.55 -20.24 15.49
CA PHE A 685 -21.36 -18.79 15.40
C PHE A 685 -22.57 -18.06 16.01
N THR A 686 -22.59 -16.72 16.06
CA THR A 686 -23.65 -15.95 16.74
C THR A 686 -24.12 -14.74 15.92
N PRO A 687 -24.81 -14.94 14.79
CA PRO A 687 -25.62 -13.90 14.17
C PRO A 687 -26.97 -13.80 14.89
N SER A 688 -27.58 -12.64 14.81
CA SER A 688 -28.87 -12.33 15.41
C SER A 688 -29.86 -11.92 14.33
N CYS A 689 -31.15 -12.18 14.57
CA CYS A 689 -32.24 -11.75 13.68
C CYS A 689 -32.94 -10.53 14.27
N ASP A 690 -32.16 -9.50 14.65
CA ASP A 690 -32.66 -8.31 15.34
C ASP A 690 -32.60 -7.02 14.51
N GLY A 691 -32.14 -7.10 13.25
CA GLY A 691 -31.95 -5.95 12.36
C GLY A 691 -30.63 -5.21 12.53
N ASP A 692 -29.79 -5.59 13.50
CA ASP A 692 -28.49 -4.96 13.77
C ASP A 692 -27.32 -5.86 13.34
N ARG A 693 -26.84 -5.65 12.12
CA ARG A 693 -25.73 -6.40 11.55
C ARG A 693 -24.40 -6.18 12.25
N THR A 694 -24.25 -5.11 13.04
CA THR A 694 -22.96 -4.78 13.68
C THR A 694 -22.59 -5.76 14.78
N ASN A 695 -23.57 -6.52 15.27
CA ASN A 695 -23.37 -7.53 16.31
C ASN A 695 -23.42 -8.98 15.77
N ASP A 696 -23.59 -9.17 14.46
CA ASP A 696 -23.67 -10.47 13.82
C ASP A 696 -22.28 -11.07 13.54
N SER A 697 -21.93 -12.15 14.23
CA SER A 697 -20.65 -12.84 14.02
C SER A 697 -20.84 -14.20 13.36
N PHE A 698 -20.01 -14.45 12.34
CA PHE A 698 -19.88 -15.73 11.63
C PHE A 698 -18.52 -16.40 11.88
N VAL A 699 -17.74 -15.87 12.82
CA VAL A 699 -16.43 -16.43 13.20
C VAL A 699 -16.64 -17.74 13.96
N LEU A 700 -15.92 -18.79 13.57
CA LEU A 700 -16.01 -20.08 14.25
C LEU A 700 -15.32 -20.01 15.62
N PRO A 701 -15.96 -20.46 16.72
CA PRO A 701 -15.34 -20.49 18.04
C PRO A 701 -14.25 -21.57 18.11
N ALA A 702 -13.29 -21.38 19.02
CA ALA A 702 -12.23 -22.34 19.26
C ALA A 702 -12.80 -23.73 19.63
N GLY A 703 -12.39 -24.76 18.88
CA GLY A 703 -12.87 -26.12 19.06
C GLY A 703 -14.16 -26.45 18.28
N SER A 704 -14.65 -25.53 17.44
CA SER A 704 -15.68 -25.82 16.45
C SER A 704 -15.25 -27.00 15.57
N ILE A 705 -16.20 -27.90 15.26
CA ILE A 705 -15.93 -29.03 14.37
C ILE A 705 -15.87 -28.61 12.89
N ALA A 706 -16.26 -27.37 12.59
CA ALA A 706 -16.13 -26.80 11.25
C ALA A 706 -14.70 -26.33 10.96
N ILE A 707 -13.86 -26.23 11.99
CA ILE A 707 -12.44 -25.96 11.81
C ILE A 707 -11.77 -27.18 11.15
N ASP A 708 -10.92 -26.96 10.13
CA ASP A 708 -10.24 -27.98 9.32
C ASP A 708 -11.18 -28.96 8.57
N ALA A 709 -12.45 -28.58 8.38
CA ALA A 709 -13.48 -29.46 7.84
C ALA A 709 -13.72 -29.33 6.32
N GLY A 710 -13.33 -28.22 5.70
CA GLY A 710 -13.51 -27.83 4.29
C GLY A 710 -12.63 -28.57 3.29
N ASP A 711 -12.46 -28.12 2.05
CA ASP A 711 -11.81 -28.93 1.01
C ASP A 711 -10.36 -29.28 1.39
N VAL A 712 -9.97 -30.54 1.17
CA VAL A 712 -8.61 -31.03 1.43
C VAL A 712 -7.56 -30.45 0.47
N ALA A 713 -8.00 -29.91 -0.67
CA ALA A 713 -7.12 -29.29 -1.65
C ALA A 713 -6.76 -27.85 -1.28
N ASP A 714 -7.56 -27.22 -0.43
CA ASP A 714 -7.41 -25.84 0.00
C ASP A 714 -6.85 -25.80 1.43
N LEU A 715 -6.03 -24.80 1.73
CA LEU A 715 -5.35 -24.65 3.01
C LEU A 715 -5.66 -23.27 3.58
N ASP A 716 -5.84 -23.21 4.90
CA ASP A 716 -5.90 -21.96 5.65
C ASP A 716 -4.50 -21.33 5.75
N ALA A 717 -4.44 -20.07 6.20
CA ALA A 717 -3.20 -19.31 6.29
C ALA A 717 -2.12 -19.95 7.19
N ASP A 718 -2.52 -20.75 8.19
CA ASP A 718 -1.61 -21.48 9.07
C ASP A 718 -1.09 -22.81 8.43
N GLY A 719 -1.56 -23.12 7.22
CA GLY A 719 -1.22 -24.31 6.44
C GLY A 719 -1.99 -25.55 6.85
N SER A 720 -2.99 -25.43 7.74
CA SER A 720 -3.96 -26.47 8.02
C SER A 720 -4.96 -26.59 6.87
N ARG A 721 -5.91 -27.52 6.98
CA ARG A 721 -6.88 -27.76 5.90
C ARG A 721 -7.94 -26.67 5.97
N ALA A 722 -8.46 -26.23 4.83
CA ALA A 722 -9.50 -25.19 4.82
C ALA A 722 -10.66 -25.49 5.79
N ASP A 723 -11.17 -24.45 6.45
CA ASP A 723 -12.38 -24.53 7.26
C ASP A 723 -13.65 -24.78 6.41
N ALA A 724 -14.71 -25.31 7.02
CA ALA A 724 -16.03 -25.31 6.39
C ALA A 724 -16.76 -24.00 6.71
N GLY A 725 -17.55 -23.52 5.76
CA GLY A 725 -18.32 -22.28 5.88
C GLY A 725 -17.71 -21.12 5.10
N SER A 726 -18.32 -19.93 5.19
CA SER A 726 -17.85 -18.75 4.46
C SER A 726 -16.71 -17.99 5.15
N ASN A 727 -16.49 -18.26 6.44
CA ASN A 727 -15.47 -17.62 7.29
C ASN A 727 -14.60 -18.66 7.98
N GLY A 728 -13.33 -18.31 8.21
CA GLY A 728 -12.38 -19.17 8.93
C GLY A 728 -12.53 -19.11 10.46
N GLY A 729 -11.66 -19.85 11.14
CA GLY A 729 -11.54 -19.98 12.58
C GLY A 729 -11.32 -18.68 13.36
N PRO A 730 -11.08 -18.74 14.67
CA PRO A 730 -10.97 -17.54 15.52
C PRO A 730 -9.78 -16.61 15.20
N THR A 731 -8.88 -17.02 14.29
CA THR A 731 -7.81 -16.19 13.72
C THR A 731 -8.19 -15.55 12.37
N GLY A 732 -9.40 -15.79 11.87
CA GLY A 732 -10.01 -15.14 10.70
C GLY A 732 -9.33 -15.41 9.36
N ALA A 733 -8.34 -16.30 9.30
CA ALA A 733 -7.43 -16.39 8.16
C ALA A 733 -7.72 -17.62 7.29
N TRP A 734 -8.46 -17.39 6.22
CA TRP A 734 -8.32 -18.16 4.98
C TRP A 734 -6.92 -17.96 4.40
#